data_AF-A0A8J2QD12-F1
#
_entry.id   AF-A0A8J2QD12-F1
#
_cell.length_a   1.000
_cell.length_b   1.000
_cell.length_c   1.000
_cell.angle_alpha   90.00
_cell.angle_beta   90.00
_cell.angle_gamma   90.00
#
_symmetry.space_group_name_H-M   'P 1'
#
loop_
_entity.id
_entity.type
_entity.pdbx_description
1 polymer ?
#
loop_
_entity_poly.entity_id
_entity_poly.type
_entity_poly.pdbx_seq_one_letter_code
_entity_poly.pdbx_strand_id
1 'polypeptide(L)'
;MHSPILNLKEGKVQGSIRKLDDGKEFYSFKGIPYARPPVGSLRFKAPLPPKPWSHVLDATEHGATCPQWDMVALKFREGEENCLFINVYTPTLQTDSKLPVMVYIHEGGFQSGSGNERIVGKILGKDTTDPDELLTYLQSLPVENLLYLTLKTATKREELGGLPILFTPVVEKKFGDNEVFLPQNPLDVMLSGKFNHVPLITGYTSSEGAIRVIEEIPKLDFINTCPSLLVPKDIYIKITEDKVLEFGKRIKQFYWGNRDLTANDVEIIADLQSDTHFVMATYRTADYFSKYCKPTFLYRFDLKTELNWISKYLGLPSVRGVPHIDELFYIFSSDLMRDTYEKHPELHNNPTPDNSLGVTWTPYSATRKEYLQISNELSMGRNAEKTRLDFWDQLYTEAGLPSIHSPILNLKEGKVRGRIRKLDDGKEFYSFKGIPYAQPPVGSLRFKAPLPPKPWSHVLDATEHGAVCPQFDIVSSKFKKGNENCLFINVYTPTLQTDSKLPVMVYIHEGGFQSGSGNERIVGKVLGKDTTDPDELLTYLQSLPVEKLLYLTLKTATKREELGALPILFTPVVEKEFSDNEVFLSENPLNVMLSGKFNSVPLITGYTSSEGLLRVIAEIEKLDFINKCPSLLVPKDIYMKITEDKALDFGERIKQFYWGNRDLTADDIEIIADLQSDIHFLMATYRAADYFSKYCKPTFLYRFDLKTELNWISKYLGLPSGRGVPHVDELFYIFSSDLKRDTYEKHPELHNNPTPDTSLGVTWTPYSATRKEYLQIGNELSMGRNAEKTRLDFWDRLYTEAGLPSIVKRFIFTFTFLKQNSPILNLKDGKVQGSIRKLDDGKEFYSFKGIPYARPPVGSLRFKAPLPPKPWSHVLDATEHGATCPQWDMVALKFREGEENCLFINVYTPTLQTDSKLPVMVYIHEGGFQSGSGNERIVGKFLGKNTTNPDELLTYLQSVPADKLLFLTLRTATKREELSGPPILFAPVVEKKFGDNEVFLPENPLDVILSGKFNPVPLITGYTSSEGAARLIDVLAKLEFFNKCPSLLVPKDIYMKLTEDKALEFGERIKQFYWGNRDLTADDVEIIADLQSDIHFVMATYRTADYFSKYCKPTFLYRFDLNTELNWVSKYLGLPPIKGVPHVDELFYIFSSNLKRDTYEKHPELHNNPTPDNSLGVTWTPYSATRKEYLQIGNELSMGRNAEKTRLDFWDRLYTEAGLPSIVKSNL
;
A
#
# COMPACT_ATOMS: atom_id res chain seq x y z
N MET A 1 -20.91 51.50 18.43
CA MET A 1 -19.74 51.99 17.67
C MET A 1 -19.79 51.38 16.29
N HIS A 2 -19.28 52.04 15.24
CA HIS A 2 -19.22 51.43 13.91
C HIS A 2 -18.09 50.38 13.87
N SER A 3 -18.38 49.18 13.38
CA SER A 3 -17.37 48.12 13.27
C SER A 3 -16.33 48.47 12.18
N PRO A 4 -15.03 48.24 12.43
CA PRO A 4 -13.95 48.57 11.50
C PRO A 4 -14.09 47.83 10.16
N ILE A 5 -13.92 48.55 9.04
CA ILE A 5 -13.90 47.97 7.69
C ILE A 5 -12.51 48.14 7.09
N LEU A 6 -11.93 47.05 6.59
CA LEU A 6 -10.59 46.96 6.02
C LEU A 6 -10.67 46.51 4.56
N ASN A 7 -9.86 47.12 3.69
CA ASN A 7 -9.86 46.80 2.25
C ASN A 7 -8.71 45.82 1.96
N LEU A 8 -9.04 44.56 1.65
CA LEU A 8 -8.09 43.58 1.13
C LEU A 8 -8.05 43.64 -0.41
N LYS A 9 -7.06 42.99 -1.02
CA LYS A 9 -6.94 42.90 -2.49
C LYS A 9 -8.08 42.09 -3.11
N GLU A 10 -8.62 41.14 -2.36
CA GLU A 10 -9.70 40.24 -2.76
C GLU A 10 -11.09 40.81 -2.48
N GLY A 11 -11.23 41.80 -1.59
CA GLY A 11 -12.50 42.41 -1.24
C GLY A 11 -12.46 43.15 0.10
N LYS A 12 -13.60 43.67 0.57
CA LYS A 12 -13.68 44.38 1.87
C LYS A 12 -14.08 43.42 2.98
N VAL A 13 -13.56 43.62 4.19
CA VAL A 13 -13.91 42.83 5.40
C VAL A 13 -14.29 43.75 6.56
N GLN A 14 -15.26 43.33 7.38
CA GLN A 14 -15.74 44.06 8.56
C GLN A 14 -15.42 43.29 9.85
N GLY A 15 -14.58 43.85 10.72
CA GLY A 15 -14.16 43.22 11.97
C GLY A 15 -14.87 43.79 13.21
N SER A 16 -14.48 43.29 14.39
CA SER A 16 -14.87 43.84 15.69
C SER A 16 -13.77 44.72 16.29
N ILE A 17 -14.15 45.64 17.18
CA ILE A 17 -13.27 46.14 18.25
C ILE A 17 -13.57 45.30 19.49
N ARG A 18 -12.53 44.86 20.20
CA ARG A 18 -12.58 44.07 21.44
C ARG A 18 -11.69 44.74 22.50
N LYS A 19 -11.83 44.36 23.77
CA LYS A 19 -10.99 44.86 24.87
C LYS A 19 -10.23 43.72 25.52
N LEU A 20 -9.01 44.02 25.94
CA LEU A 20 -8.27 43.25 26.94
C LEU A 20 -8.75 43.65 28.34
N ASP A 21 -8.47 42.83 29.36
CA ASP A 21 -8.94 43.07 30.73
C ASP A 21 -8.34 44.32 31.39
N ASP A 22 -7.20 44.81 30.87
CA ASP A 22 -6.61 46.10 31.25
C ASP A 22 -7.30 47.33 30.59
N GLY A 23 -8.37 47.08 29.84
CA GLY A 23 -9.19 48.09 29.15
C GLY A 23 -8.68 48.51 27.77
N LYS A 24 -7.50 48.07 27.32
CA LYS A 24 -6.96 48.44 26.00
C LYS A 24 -7.80 47.83 24.87
N GLU A 25 -8.09 48.64 23.85
CA GLU A 25 -8.84 48.23 22.66
C GLU A 25 -7.92 47.58 21.61
N PHE A 26 -8.39 46.51 20.99
CA PHE A 26 -7.77 45.85 19.85
C PHE A 26 -8.82 45.43 18.82
N TYR A 27 -8.39 45.07 17.63
CA TYR A 27 -9.23 44.82 16.48
C TYR A 27 -9.14 43.35 16.07
N SER A 28 -10.28 42.70 15.82
CA SER A 28 -10.36 41.29 15.46
C SER A 28 -11.15 41.08 14.16
N PHE A 29 -10.53 40.42 13.18
CA PHE A 29 -11.14 40.01 11.92
C PHE A 29 -11.04 38.48 11.83
N LYS A 30 -12.12 37.81 12.24
CA LYS A 30 -12.25 36.36 12.31
C LYS A 30 -12.90 35.85 11.00
N GLY A 31 -12.67 34.59 10.62
CA GLY A 31 -13.35 33.96 9.49
C GLY A 31 -12.98 34.46 8.08
N ILE A 32 -11.76 34.98 7.85
CA ILE A 32 -11.34 35.44 6.51
C ILE A 32 -10.93 34.23 5.63
N PRO A 33 -11.51 34.00 4.45
CA PRO A 33 -11.14 32.85 3.61
C PRO A 33 -9.77 33.05 2.94
N TYR A 34 -8.79 32.23 3.29
CA TYR A 34 -7.41 32.33 2.76
C TYR A 34 -7.18 31.48 1.50
N ALA A 35 -8.09 30.56 1.18
CA ALA A 35 -8.11 29.76 -0.03
C ALA A 35 -9.55 29.60 -0.53
N ARG A 36 -9.74 29.10 -1.76
CA ARG A 36 -11.05 28.60 -2.18
C ARG A 36 -11.39 27.38 -1.33
N PRO A 37 -12.64 27.22 -0.89
CA PRO A 37 -13.04 26.01 -0.20
C PRO A 37 -12.73 24.77 -1.07
N PRO A 38 -12.20 23.68 -0.48
CA PRO A 38 -11.90 22.41 -1.15
C PRO A 38 -13.17 21.61 -1.45
N VAL A 39 -14.23 22.28 -1.89
CA VAL A 39 -15.56 21.73 -2.17
C VAL A 39 -15.77 21.53 -3.67
N GLY A 40 -16.68 20.64 -4.03
CA GLY A 40 -17.03 20.36 -5.43
C GLY A 40 -15.80 20.01 -6.28
N SER A 41 -15.63 20.67 -7.43
CA SER A 41 -14.55 20.36 -8.39
C SER A 41 -13.12 20.67 -7.91
N LEU A 42 -12.95 21.24 -6.71
CA LEU A 42 -11.65 21.47 -6.06
C LEU A 42 -11.34 20.47 -4.93
N ARG A 43 -12.30 19.61 -4.54
CA ARG A 43 -12.08 18.56 -3.54
C ARG A 43 -10.96 17.62 -4.01
N PHE A 44 -10.04 17.29 -3.11
CA PHE A 44 -8.81 16.51 -3.38
C PHE A 44 -7.82 17.09 -4.41
N LYS A 45 -7.90 18.39 -4.72
CA LYS A 45 -6.87 19.11 -5.51
C LYS A 45 -6.05 20.03 -4.61
N ALA A 46 -4.90 20.51 -5.10
CA ALA A 46 -4.13 21.54 -4.42
C ALA A 46 -4.99 22.81 -4.25
N PRO A 47 -4.96 23.47 -3.06
CA PRO A 47 -5.81 24.61 -2.79
C PRO A 47 -5.49 25.80 -3.70
N LEU A 48 -6.53 26.47 -4.20
CA LEU A 48 -6.42 27.61 -5.10
C LEU A 48 -6.69 28.94 -4.37
N PRO A 49 -6.09 30.07 -4.77
CA PRO A 49 -6.35 31.38 -4.16
C PRO A 49 -7.84 31.77 -4.24
N PRO A 50 -8.42 32.41 -3.20
CA PRO A 50 -9.87 32.67 -3.10
C PRO A 50 -10.41 33.47 -4.30
N LYS A 51 -11.73 33.44 -4.51
CA LYS A 51 -12.38 34.31 -5.50
C LYS A 51 -12.58 35.69 -4.87
N PRO A 52 -12.29 36.80 -5.58
CA PRO A 52 -12.63 38.14 -5.09
C PRO A 52 -14.13 38.32 -4.84
N TRP A 53 -14.49 39.15 -3.86
CA TRP A 53 -15.85 39.45 -3.45
C TRP A 53 -16.15 40.95 -3.50
N SER A 54 -17.37 41.31 -3.95
CA SER A 54 -17.78 42.68 -4.24
C SER A 54 -18.56 43.39 -3.13
N HIS A 55 -19.05 42.63 -2.14
CA HIS A 55 -19.68 43.15 -0.93
C HIS A 55 -18.65 43.37 0.19
N VAL A 56 -19.09 43.89 1.34
CA VAL A 56 -18.29 43.83 2.57
C VAL A 56 -18.58 42.48 3.23
N LEU A 57 -17.55 41.65 3.39
CA LEU A 57 -17.65 40.36 4.09
C LEU A 57 -17.65 40.60 5.60
N ASP A 58 -18.62 40.04 6.31
CA ASP A 58 -18.60 40.07 7.78
C ASP A 58 -17.51 39.12 8.29
N ALA A 59 -16.66 39.64 9.17
CA ALA A 59 -15.51 39.00 9.77
C ALA A 59 -15.48 39.27 11.30
N THR A 60 -16.65 39.51 11.91
CA THR A 60 -16.78 39.73 13.36
C THR A 60 -16.72 38.44 14.17
N GLU A 61 -17.05 37.29 13.55
CA GLU A 61 -17.16 35.97 14.16
C GLU A 61 -16.26 34.91 13.50
N HIS A 62 -16.02 33.78 14.19
CA HIS A 62 -15.16 32.71 13.68
C HIS A 62 -15.75 32.02 12.45
N GLY A 63 -14.96 31.92 11.39
CA GLY A 63 -15.27 31.05 10.25
C GLY A 63 -15.16 29.58 10.64
N ALA A 64 -15.86 28.72 9.90
CA ALA A 64 -16.01 27.30 10.23
C ALA A 64 -14.68 26.54 10.37
N THR A 65 -14.62 25.64 11.35
CA THR A 65 -13.51 24.70 11.55
C THR A 65 -13.61 23.51 10.60
N CYS A 66 -12.49 22.87 10.26
CA CYS A 66 -12.51 21.67 9.42
C CYS A 66 -13.10 20.46 10.16
N PRO A 67 -13.88 19.60 9.46
CA PRO A 67 -14.37 18.33 10.00
C PRO A 67 -13.18 17.44 10.37
N GLN A 68 -13.17 16.88 11.57
CA GLN A 68 -11.96 16.25 12.13
C GLN A 68 -12.25 15.31 13.30
N TRP A 69 -11.28 14.46 13.67
CA TRP A 69 -11.41 13.57 14.82
C TRP A 69 -10.80 14.18 16.09
N ASP A 70 -11.62 14.56 17.07
CA ASP A 70 -11.17 14.99 18.39
C ASP A 70 -10.54 13.80 19.14
N MET A 71 -9.21 13.77 19.19
CA MET A 71 -8.44 12.62 19.69
C MET A 71 -8.41 12.50 21.22
N VAL A 72 -8.97 13.46 21.97
CA VAL A 72 -9.05 13.38 23.45
C VAL A 72 -10.47 13.11 23.91
N ALA A 73 -11.48 13.68 23.26
CA ALA A 73 -12.87 13.30 23.47
C ALA A 73 -13.21 11.94 22.83
N LEU A 74 -12.41 11.49 21.86
CA LEU A 74 -12.60 10.32 20.98
C LEU A 74 -13.90 10.38 20.16
N LYS A 75 -14.11 11.52 19.48
CA LYS A 75 -15.35 11.84 18.72
C LYS A 75 -15.00 12.54 17.43
N PHE A 76 -15.87 12.47 16.43
CA PHE A 76 -15.82 13.44 15.34
C PHE A 76 -16.27 14.82 15.86
N ARG A 77 -15.54 15.89 15.54
CA ARG A 77 -16.07 17.26 15.54
C ARG A 77 -16.60 17.54 14.15
N GLU A 78 -17.89 17.83 14.09
CA GLU A 78 -18.49 18.46 12.91
C GLU A 78 -17.77 19.77 12.57
N GLY A 79 -17.77 20.09 11.29
CA GLY A 79 -17.13 21.26 10.71
C GLY A 79 -17.54 21.38 9.25
N GLU A 80 -17.24 22.51 8.61
CA GLU A 80 -17.57 22.68 7.19
C GLU A 80 -16.36 22.31 6.33
N GLU A 81 -16.55 21.68 5.17
CA GLU A 81 -15.46 21.59 4.18
C GLU A 81 -14.98 22.98 3.72
N ASN A 82 -15.85 23.99 3.82
CA ASN A 82 -15.49 25.41 3.71
C ASN A 82 -14.79 25.89 5.00
N CYS A 83 -13.65 25.29 5.36
CA CYS A 83 -12.93 25.61 6.59
C CYS A 83 -11.57 26.31 6.38
N LEU A 84 -11.24 26.71 5.15
CA LEU A 84 -9.97 27.38 4.86
C LEU A 84 -10.05 28.88 5.20
N PHE A 85 -10.39 29.13 6.46
CA PHE A 85 -10.55 30.41 7.10
C PHE A 85 -9.39 30.69 8.06
N ILE A 86 -9.00 31.95 8.18
CA ILE A 86 -8.00 32.44 9.14
C ILE A 86 -8.61 33.54 10.01
N ASN A 87 -8.13 33.64 11.24
CA ASN A 87 -8.51 34.66 12.21
C ASN A 87 -7.31 35.57 12.47
N VAL A 88 -7.51 36.89 12.35
CA VAL A 88 -6.44 37.90 12.43
C VAL A 88 -6.80 38.92 13.52
N TYR A 89 -5.84 39.19 14.39
CA TYR A 89 -5.99 40.11 15.52
C TYR A 89 -4.86 41.15 15.47
N THR A 90 -5.16 42.42 15.72
CA THR A 90 -4.17 43.52 15.69
C THR A 90 -4.53 44.62 16.70
N PRO A 91 -3.55 45.22 17.41
CA PRO A 91 -3.83 46.32 18.35
C PRO A 91 -4.21 47.64 17.66
N THR A 92 -3.94 47.82 16.35
CA THR A 92 -4.29 49.03 15.60
C THR A 92 -4.50 48.75 14.11
N LEU A 93 -5.21 49.65 13.42
CA LEU A 93 -5.49 49.62 11.98
C LEU A 93 -4.72 50.68 11.18
N GLN A 94 -4.02 51.60 11.83
CA GLN A 94 -3.19 52.62 11.19
C GLN A 94 -1.79 52.59 11.78
N THR A 95 -0.82 52.19 10.96
CA THR A 95 0.62 52.23 11.23
C THR A 95 1.35 52.46 9.91
N ASP A 96 2.29 53.42 9.87
CA ASP A 96 3.09 53.71 8.66
C ASP A 96 4.16 52.64 8.39
N SER A 97 4.43 51.79 9.39
CA SER A 97 5.22 50.56 9.30
C SER A 97 4.35 49.32 9.54
N LYS A 98 4.78 48.15 9.05
CA LYS A 98 4.07 46.88 9.29
C LYS A 98 4.26 46.41 10.74
N LEU A 99 3.28 45.65 11.26
CA LEU A 99 3.26 45.11 12.61
C LEU A 99 3.57 43.60 12.66
N PRO A 100 4.04 43.10 13.83
CA PRO A 100 4.11 41.66 14.14
C PRO A 100 2.76 40.95 14.01
N VAL A 101 2.73 39.76 13.38
CA VAL A 101 1.48 38.98 13.17
C VAL A 101 1.62 37.54 13.67
N MET A 102 1.00 37.21 14.81
CA MET A 102 0.99 35.84 15.36
C MET A 102 0.07 34.91 14.54
N VAL A 103 0.48 33.66 14.29
CA VAL A 103 -0.14 32.77 13.27
C VAL A 103 -0.39 31.34 13.78
N TYR A 104 -0.94 31.21 14.99
CA TYR A 104 -1.13 29.92 15.70
C TYR A 104 -1.70 28.79 14.82
N ILE A 105 -1.05 27.61 14.84
CA ILE A 105 -1.48 26.38 14.16
C ILE A 105 -1.47 25.23 15.17
N HIS A 106 -2.65 24.66 15.37
CA HIS A 106 -2.95 23.57 16.31
C HIS A 106 -2.04 22.32 16.15
N GLU A 107 -1.93 21.58 17.25
CA GLU A 107 -1.34 20.24 17.28
C GLU A 107 -2.40 19.15 17.06
N GLY A 108 -1.97 17.89 16.94
CA GLY A 108 -2.85 16.78 16.53
C GLY A 108 -2.44 16.05 15.24
N GLY A 109 -1.16 16.12 14.86
CA GLY A 109 -0.57 15.30 13.78
C GLY A 109 -1.10 15.57 12.37
N PHE A 110 -1.71 16.74 12.12
CA PHE A 110 -2.48 17.08 10.91
C PHE A 110 -3.71 16.19 10.66
N GLN A 111 -4.14 15.40 11.65
CA GLN A 111 -5.36 14.57 11.60
C GLN A 111 -6.46 15.13 12.52
N SER A 112 -6.08 16.01 13.45
CA SER A 112 -6.94 16.64 14.44
C SER A 112 -6.38 17.99 14.89
N GLY A 113 -7.17 18.66 15.72
CA GLY A 113 -6.95 20.03 16.17
C GLY A 113 -7.66 21.04 15.26
N SER A 114 -8.13 22.11 15.89
CA SER A 114 -8.52 23.36 15.26
C SER A 114 -7.98 24.48 16.14
N GLY A 115 -8.06 25.75 15.71
CA GLY A 115 -7.98 26.89 16.64
C GLY A 115 -9.25 26.96 17.50
N ASN A 116 -9.49 25.90 18.29
CA ASN A 116 -10.63 25.70 19.16
C ASN A 116 -10.25 24.72 20.30
N GLU A 117 -9.78 25.32 21.38
CA GLU A 117 -8.90 24.82 22.44
C GLU A 117 -9.55 23.82 23.42
N ARG A 118 -10.87 23.59 23.30
CA ARG A 118 -11.78 22.87 24.23
C ARG A 118 -11.34 21.50 24.80
N ILE A 119 -10.29 20.87 24.26
CA ILE A 119 -9.79 19.56 24.69
C ILE A 119 -9.14 19.61 26.09
N VAL A 120 -8.28 20.60 26.33
CA VAL A 120 -7.26 20.48 27.39
C VAL A 120 -7.86 20.70 28.79
N GLY A 121 -8.83 21.62 28.92
CA GLY A 121 -9.49 21.91 30.19
C GLY A 121 -10.26 20.72 30.77
N LYS A 122 -10.83 19.87 29.92
CA LYS A 122 -11.68 18.75 30.35
C LYS A 122 -10.90 17.68 31.12
N ILE A 123 -9.61 17.47 30.82
CA ILE A 123 -8.73 16.58 31.61
C ILE A 123 -8.36 17.26 32.95
N LEU A 124 -8.19 18.57 32.94
CA LEU A 124 -7.74 19.37 34.10
C LEU A 124 -8.87 19.74 35.09
N GLY A 125 -10.13 19.48 34.74
CA GLY A 125 -11.30 19.70 35.60
C GLY A 125 -12.18 20.90 35.21
N LYS A 126 -11.85 21.64 34.14
CA LYS A 126 -12.67 22.72 33.57
C LYS A 126 -13.36 22.25 32.29
N ASP A 127 -14.55 21.69 32.45
CA ASP A 127 -15.41 21.31 31.33
C ASP A 127 -16.17 22.53 30.78
N THR A 128 -15.42 23.47 30.19
CA THR A 128 -15.99 24.67 29.55
C THR A 128 -16.02 24.56 28.04
N THR A 129 -16.99 25.25 27.44
CA THR A 129 -17.11 25.42 25.99
C THR A 129 -16.69 26.81 25.52
N ASP A 130 -16.37 27.72 26.43
CA ASP A 130 -15.83 29.03 26.09
C ASP A 130 -14.30 28.92 25.85
N PRO A 131 -13.78 29.27 24.65
CA PRO A 131 -12.36 29.18 24.34
C PRO A 131 -11.53 30.22 25.09
N ASP A 132 -12.04 31.44 25.29
CA ASP A 132 -11.35 32.51 26.01
C ASP A 132 -11.33 32.16 27.51
N GLU A 133 -12.45 31.68 28.09
CA GLU A 133 -12.50 31.19 29.47
C GLU A 133 -11.59 29.97 29.69
N LEU A 134 -11.43 29.11 28.66
CA LEU A 134 -10.50 27.99 28.73
C LEU A 134 -9.04 28.45 28.64
N LEU A 135 -8.70 29.36 27.73
CA LEU A 135 -7.35 29.92 27.65
C LEU A 135 -6.98 30.62 28.95
N THR A 136 -7.87 31.46 29.50
CA THR A 136 -7.74 32.04 30.83
C THR A 136 -7.60 30.96 31.89
N TYR A 137 -8.40 29.89 31.87
CA TYR A 137 -8.27 28.79 32.83
C TYR A 137 -6.88 28.14 32.77
N LEU A 138 -6.41 27.76 31.59
CA LEU A 138 -5.09 27.13 31.38
C LEU A 138 -3.93 28.07 31.73
N GLN A 139 -4.10 29.39 31.57
CA GLN A 139 -3.13 30.42 31.98
C GLN A 139 -3.20 30.75 33.48
N SER A 140 -4.37 30.56 34.12
CA SER A 140 -4.59 30.75 35.56
C SER A 140 -4.24 29.51 36.39
N LEU A 141 -4.12 28.35 35.74
CA LEU A 141 -3.71 27.12 36.38
C LEU A 141 -2.26 27.23 36.87
N PRO A 142 -1.95 26.76 38.09
CA PRO A 142 -0.58 26.48 38.49
C PRO A 142 0.09 25.58 37.44
N VAL A 143 1.33 25.91 37.05
CA VAL A 143 2.07 25.20 35.99
C VAL A 143 2.23 23.71 36.33
N GLU A 144 2.24 23.38 37.61
CA GLU A 144 2.22 22.05 38.19
C GLU A 144 1.05 21.19 37.69
N ASN A 145 -0.14 21.79 37.49
CA ASN A 145 -1.32 21.08 36.99
C ASN A 145 -1.19 20.78 35.49
N LEU A 146 -0.54 21.65 34.71
CA LEU A 146 -0.20 21.38 33.32
C LEU A 146 0.86 20.28 33.23
N LEU A 147 1.91 20.35 34.07
CA LEU A 147 2.95 19.33 34.19
C LEU A 147 2.40 17.96 34.62
N TYR A 148 1.31 17.91 35.39
CA TYR A 148 0.64 16.66 35.76
C TYR A 148 0.05 15.90 34.56
N LEU A 149 -0.31 16.59 33.46
CA LEU A 149 -0.77 15.93 32.23
C LEU A 149 0.30 15.02 31.63
N THR A 150 1.58 15.37 31.75
CA THR A 150 2.72 14.59 31.22
C THR A 150 2.71 13.14 31.73
N LEU A 151 2.25 12.93 32.97
CA LEU A 151 2.13 11.63 33.62
C LEU A 151 0.80 10.91 33.35
N LYS A 152 -0.16 11.57 32.68
CA LYS A 152 -1.49 11.04 32.34
C LYS A 152 -1.65 10.70 30.86
N THR A 153 -0.77 11.18 29.99
CA THR A 153 -0.84 10.96 28.53
C THR A 153 0.34 10.13 27.98
N ALA A 154 1.21 9.60 28.84
CA ALA A 154 2.31 8.72 28.43
C ALA A 154 1.78 7.35 27.94
N THR A 155 2.41 6.76 26.93
CA THR A 155 2.13 5.36 26.59
C THR A 155 2.80 4.42 27.59
N LYS A 156 2.28 3.20 27.75
CA LYS A 156 2.85 2.21 28.68
C LYS A 156 4.29 1.81 28.34
N ARG A 157 4.75 2.02 27.10
CA ARG A 157 6.15 1.86 26.69
C ARG A 157 7.03 3.02 27.18
N GLU A 158 6.49 4.24 27.24
CA GLU A 158 7.23 5.43 27.70
C GLU A 158 7.33 5.49 29.23
N GLU A 159 6.29 5.07 29.97
CA GLU A 159 6.36 4.89 31.43
C GLU A 159 7.45 3.89 31.88
N LEU A 160 7.71 2.87 31.06
CA LEU A 160 8.56 1.72 31.41
C LEU A 160 9.92 1.71 30.68
N GLY A 161 10.15 2.65 29.76
CA GLY A 161 11.33 2.70 28.88
C GLY A 161 12.12 4.01 28.90
N GLY A 162 11.79 4.96 29.77
CA GLY A 162 12.53 6.22 29.89
C GLY A 162 11.84 7.26 30.78
N LEU A 163 12.28 8.51 30.68
CA LEU A 163 11.55 9.67 31.20
C LEU A 163 10.40 10.04 30.23
N PRO A 164 9.14 10.11 30.68
CA PRO A 164 8.01 10.53 29.84
C PRO A 164 8.00 12.06 29.67
N ILE A 165 8.96 12.61 28.92
CA ILE A 165 9.02 14.05 28.61
C ILE A 165 8.12 14.33 27.40
N LEU A 166 6.84 14.64 27.65
CA LEU A 166 5.86 14.91 26.59
C LEU A 166 5.79 16.39 26.20
N PHE A 167 5.98 17.31 27.16
CA PHE A 167 6.18 18.72 26.87
C PHE A 167 7.66 18.99 26.62
N THR A 168 8.03 19.07 25.35
CA THR A 168 9.39 19.38 24.87
C THR A 168 9.36 20.58 23.93
N PRO A 169 10.51 21.25 23.66
CA PRO A 169 10.59 22.26 22.61
C PRO A 169 10.19 21.68 21.25
N VAL A 170 9.01 22.09 20.76
CA VAL A 170 8.46 21.65 19.47
C VAL A 170 9.05 22.44 18.31
N VAL A 171 8.88 21.96 17.08
CA VAL A 171 9.25 22.71 15.88
C VAL A 171 8.27 23.86 15.69
N GLU A 172 8.70 25.05 16.09
CA GLU A 172 7.92 26.27 16.04
C GLU A 172 7.67 26.70 14.59
N LYS A 173 6.40 26.94 14.27
CA LYS A 173 6.00 27.60 13.01
C LYS A 173 6.03 29.11 13.28
N LYS A 174 6.45 29.94 12.32
CA LYS A 174 6.62 31.39 12.58
C LYS A 174 5.28 32.04 12.95
N PHE A 175 5.11 32.32 14.24
CA PHE A 175 3.93 32.95 14.83
C PHE A 175 4.24 34.38 15.30
N GLY A 176 4.56 35.30 14.39
CA GLY A 176 4.78 36.71 14.75
C GLY A 176 5.62 37.48 13.74
N ASP A 177 6.02 38.68 14.13
CA ASP A 177 7.45 39.03 14.03
C ASP A 177 8.23 38.58 15.28
N ASN A 178 7.54 37.97 16.26
CA ASN A 178 8.14 37.10 17.28
C ASN A 178 9.24 36.24 16.64
N GLU A 179 10.41 36.23 17.27
CA GLU A 179 11.48 35.34 16.84
C GLU A 179 11.05 33.89 17.00
N VAL A 180 11.57 33.06 16.10
CA VAL A 180 11.35 31.61 16.12
C VAL A 180 12.64 31.01 16.63
N PHE A 181 12.62 30.54 17.87
CA PHE A 181 13.76 29.97 18.56
C PHE A 181 14.12 28.58 18.01
N LEU A 182 13.10 27.77 17.67
CA LEU A 182 13.25 26.41 17.14
C LEU A 182 12.49 26.19 15.81
N PRO A 183 12.90 26.84 14.70
CA PRO A 183 12.17 26.84 13.42
C PRO A 183 12.29 25.55 12.58
N GLN A 184 13.03 24.56 13.06
CA GLN A 184 13.30 23.26 12.43
C GLN A 184 13.57 22.23 13.55
N ASN A 185 13.61 20.93 13.23
CA ASN A 185 13.98 19.92 14.22
C ASN A 185 15.38 20.24 14.82
N PRO A 186 15.60 20.08 16.15
CA PRO A 186 16.90 20.35 16.78
C PRO A 186 18.09 19.69 16.07
N LEU A 187 17.94 18.45 15.60
CA LEU A 187 18.99 17.74 14.88
C LEU A 187 19.29 18.39 13.52
N ASP A 188 18.27 18.80 12.77
CA ASP A 188 18.43 19.50 11.49
C ASP A 188 19.06 20.88 11.67
N VAL A 189 18.68 21.62 12.73
CA VAL A 189 19.27 22.91 13.12
C VAL A 189 20.76 22.73 13.44
N MET A 190 21.09 21.78 14.32
CA MET A 190 22.47 21.45 14.72
C MET A 190 23.34 21.02 13.53
N LEU A 191 22.84 20.14 12.66
CA LEU A 191 23.59 19.64 11.50
C LEU A 191 23.81 20.72 10.43
N SER A 192 22.82 21.59 10.19
CA SER A 192 22.86 22.62 9.15
C SER A 192 23.49 23.95 9.59
N GLY A 193 23.71 24.16 10.89
CA GLY A 193 24.34 25.38 11.41
C GLY A 193 23.41 26.59 11.44
N LYS A 194 22.08 26.39 11.35
CA LYS A 194 21.07 27.48 11.28
C LYS A 194 20.67 28.00 12.65
N PHE A 195 21.66 28.39 13.45
CA PHE A 195 21.50 28.93 14.81
C PHE A 195 22.62 29.95 15.07
N ASN A 196 22.56 30.69 16.19
CA ASN A 196 23.54 31.71 16.52
C ASN A 196 24.89 31.09 16.92
N HIS A 197 25.97 31.40 16.19
CA HIS A 197 27.31 30.83 16.42
C HIS A 197 28.05 31.53 17.57
N VAL A 198 27.55 31.35 18.79
CA VAL A 198 28.21 31.79 20.03
C VAL A 198 29.34 30.83 20.44
N PRO A 199 30.34 31.24 21.24
CA PRO A 199 31.20 30.29 21.93
C PRO A 199 30.36 29.36 22.81
N LEU A 200 30.62 28.05 22.78
CA LEU A 200 29.86 27.07 23.56
C LEU A 200 30.74 26.46 24.65
N ILE A 201 30.21 26.39 25.87
CA ILE A 201 30.67 25.46 26.91
C ILE A 201 29.56 24.43 27.10
N THR A 202 29.91 23.15 27.04
CA THR A 202 29.00 22.03 27.31
C THR A 202 29.76 20.98 28.11
N GLY A 203 29.05 20.07 28.78
CA GLY A 203 29.69 19.07 29.63
C GLY A 203 28.70 18.09 30.22
N TYR A 204 29.23 17.22 31.07
CA TYR A 204 28.46 16.19 31.76
C TYR A 204 29.12 15.79 33.08
N THR A 205 28.34 15.31 34.03
CA THR A 205 28.82 14.75 35.29
C THR A 205 29.34 13.32 35.12
N SER A 206 30.21 12.86 36.02
CA SER A 206 30.87 11.55 35.89
C SER A 206 29.95 10.34 36.11
N SER A 207 28.70 10.55 36.53
CA SER A 207 27.67 9.52 36.67
C SER A 207 26.25 10.12 36.56
N GLU A 208 25.97 10.89 35.50
CA GLU A 208 24.68 11.58 35.25
C GLU A 208 23.45 10.75 35.65
N GLY A 209 23.39 9.51 35.15
CA GLY A 209 22.28 8.58 35.35
C GLY A 209 22.09 8.08 36.78
N ALA A 210 23.01 8.36 37.70
CA ALA A 210 22.90 7.99 39.12
C ALA A 210 21.62 8.54 39.77
N ILE A 211 21.17 9.72 39.35
CA ILE A 211 19.91 10.35 39.80
C ILE A 211 18.67 9.45 39.56
N ARG A 212 18.74 8.54 38.57
CA ARG A 212 17.64 7.65 38.17
C ARG A 212 17.71 6.25 38.78
N VAL A 213 18.78 5.88 39.49
CA VAL A 213 18.96 4.52 40.05
C VAL A 213 17.77 4.10 40.94
N ILE A 214 17.25 5.04 41.73
CA ILE A 214 16.10 4.81 42.64
C ILE A 214 14.79 4.56 41.86
N GLU A 215 14.61 5.17 40.68
CA GLU A 215 13.44 4.96 39.82
C GLU A 215 13.47 3.61 39.09
N GLU A 216 14.65 3.10 38.79
CA GLU A 216 14.85 1.90 37.96
C GLU A 216 14.97 0.61 38.79
N ILE A 217 15.37 0.68 40.07
CA ILE A 217 15.40 -0.46 40.99
C ILE A 217 14.03 -1.19 41.09
N PRO A 218 12.88 -0.48 41.21
CA PRO A 218 11.55 -1.12 41.18
C PRO A 218 11.15 -1.73 39.82
N LYS A 219 11.91 -1.49 38.75
CA LYS A 219 11.61 -1.95 37.38
C LYS A 219 12.48 -3.13 36.93
N LEU A 220 13.43 -3.59 37.75
CA LEU A 220 14.48 -4.54 37.34
C LEU A 220 13.92 -5.85 36.75
N ASP A 221 12.86 -6.43 37.29
CA ASP A 221 12.24 -7.64 36.74
C ASP A 221 11.77 -7.44 35.29
N PHE A 222 11.25 -6.25 34.97
CA PHE A 222 10.80 -5.89 33.63
C PHE A 222 11.98 -5.57 32.69
N ILE A 223 13.00 -4.87 33.19
CA ILE A 223 14.25 -4.58 32.47
C ILE A 223 15.00 -5.88 32.11
N ASN A 224 15.03 -6.85 33.04
CA ASN A 224 15.70 -8.13 32.85
C ASN A 224 14.98 -9.04 31.84
N THR A 225 13.64 -9.01 31.80
CA THR A 225 12.80 -9.87 30.95
C THR A 225 12.45 -9.26 29.58
N CYS A 226 12.37 -7.93 29.45
CA CYS A 226 11.95 -7.23 28.24
C CYS A 226 13.06 -6.30 27.68
N PRO A 227 14.16 -6.87 27.13
CA PRO A 227 15.31 -6.08 26.68
C PRO A 227 15.00 -5.07 25.57
N SER A 228 13.90 -5.23 24.82
CA SER A 228 13.43 -4.29 23.78
C SER A 228 13.06 -2.89 24.30
N LEU A 229 13.03 -2.69 25.63
CA LEU A 229 12.82 -1.41 26.32
C LEU A 229 14.12 -0.62 26.49
N LEU A 230 15.28 -1.27 26.44
CA LEU A 230 16.60 -0.66 26.58
C LEU A 230 16.98 0.23 25.38
N VAL A 231 16.20 0.20 24.30
CA VAL A 231 16.48 0.91 23.06
C VAL A 231 15.91 2.34 23.11
N PRO A 232 16.75 3.39 22.99
CA PRO A 232 16.34 4.80 23.01
C PRO A 232 15.22 5.15 22.03
N LYS A 233 14.46 6.21 22.35
CA LYS A 233 13.29 6.65 21.56
C LYS A 233 13.66 7.14 20.15
N ASP A 234 14.80 7.79 19.97
CA ASP A 234 15.28 8.23 18.66
C ASP A 234 15.85 7.08 17.81
N ILE A 235 16.24 5.96 18.43
CA ILE A 235 16.63 4.72 17.76
C ILE A 235 15.41 3.85 17.41
N TYR A 236 14.51 3.53 18.36
CA TYR A 236 13.44 2.54 18.10
C TYR A 236 12.45 3.00 17.02
N ILE A 237 12.25 4.31 16.84
CA ILE A 237 11.39 4.87 15.76
C ILE A 237 12.01 4.79 14.35
N LYS A 238 13.23 4.25 14.21
CA LYS A 238 13.96 4.13 12.93
C LYS A 238 14.10 2.70 12.42
N ILE A 239 13.80 1.70 13.25
CA ILE A 239 14.14 0.29 13.00
C ILE A 239 12.92 -0.62 13.21
N THR A 240 12.95 -1.85 12.68
CA THR A 240 11.87 -2.82 12.82
C THR A 240 11.82 -3.43 14.22
N GLU A 241 10.68 -4.02 14.62
CA GLU A 241 10.51 -4.62 15.96
C GLU A 241 11.55 -5.72 16.26
N ASP A 242 11.91 -6.53 15.26
CA ASP A 242 13.01 -7.51 15.36
C ASP A 242 14.36 -6.84 15.68
N LYS A 243 14.65 -5.70 15.03
CA LYS A 243 15.85 -4.89 15.26
C LYS A 243 15.83 -4.22 16.63
N VAL A 244 14.67 -3.80 17.13
CA VAL A 244 14.51 -3.31 18.52
C VAL A 244 14.83 -4.42 19.51
N LEU A 245 14.39 -5.66 19.26
CA LEU A 245 14.70 -6.80 20.12
C LEU A 245 16.19 -7.21 20.05
N GLU A 246 16.81 -7.12 18.87
CA GLU A 246 18.25 -7.35 18.67
C GLU A 246 19.10 -6.32 19.42
N PHE A 247 18.82 -5.02 19.24
CA PHE A 247 19.53 -3.93 19.91
C PHE A 247 19.36 -4.00 21.43
N GLY A 248 18.15 -4.28 21.92
CA GLY A 248 17.89 -4.51 23.34
C GLY A 248 18.77 -5.61 23.93
N LYS A 249 18.89 -6.74 23.23
CA LYS A 249 19.77 -7.85 23.65
C LYS A 249 21.25 -7.44 23.64
N ARG A 250 21.69 -6.65 22.66
CA ARG A 250 23.07 -6.11 22.61
C ARG A 250 23.37 -5.17 23.77
N ILE A 251 22.42 -4.33 24.19
CA ILE A 251 22.57 -3.42 25.33
C ILE A 251 22.66 -4.20 26.64
N LYS A 252 21.76 -5.17 26.89
CA LYS A 252 21.88 -6.10 28.03
C LYS A 252 23.24 -6.81 28.04
N GLN A 253 23.65 -7.34 26.88
CA GLN A 253 24.91 -8.07 26.74
C GLN A 253 26.16 -7.20 26.99
N PHE A 254 26.13 -5.91 26.65
CA PHE A 254 27.25 -4.99 26.83
C PHE A 254 27.45 -4.57 28.29
N TYR A 255 26.37 -4.25 29.02
CA TYR A 255 26.45 -3.71 30.38
C TYR A 255 26.44 -4.78 31.49
N TRP A 256 25.67 -5.87 31.38
CA TRP A 256 25.62 -6.92 32.41
C TRP A 256 25.63 -8.38 31.88
N GLY A 257 25.57 -8.60 30.56
CA GLY A 257 25.75 -9.92 29.97
C GLY A 257 24.54 -10.85 30.15
N ASN A 258 24.82 -12.12 30.43
CA ASN A 258 23.82 -13.19 30.56
C ASN A 258 23.18 -13.32 31.95
N ARG A 259 23.63 -12.55 32.94
CA ARG A 259 22.95 -12.50 34.25
C ARG A 259 21.82 -11.47 34.23
N ASP A 260 21.15 -11.34 35.37
CA ASP A 260 20.17 -10.29 35.62
C ASP A 260 20.75 -9.19 36.53
N LEU A 261 20.20 -7.98 36.42
CA LEU A 261 20.48 -6.86 37.30
C LEU A 261 19.73 -7.02 38.62
N THR A 262 20.39 -6.63 39.70
CA THR A 262 19.89 -6.62 41.08
C THR A 262 19.93 -5.20 41.64
N ALA A 263 19.27 -4.96 42.77
CA ALA A 263 19.32 -3.65 43.45
C ALA A 263 20.73 -3.24 43.93
N ASN A 264 21.70 -4.16 43.92
CA ASN A 264 23.10 -3.88 44.25
C ASN A 264 23.92 -3.37 43.04
N ASP A 265 23.41 -3.48 41.81
CA ASP A 265 24.12 -3.16 40.58
C ASP A 265 24.10 -1.65 40.22
N VAL A 266 24.14 -0.80 41.25
CA VAL A 266 23.90 0.65 41.16
C VAL A 266 24.80 1.36 40.17
N GLU A 267 26.08 0.97 40.07
CA GLU A 267 27.04 1.51 39.09
C GLU A 267 26.63 1.19 37.64
N ILE A 268 26.18 -0.04 37.37
CA ILE A 268 25.78 -0.48 36.03
C ILE A 268 24.47 0.21 35.61
N ILE A 269 23.54 0.37 36.54
CA ILE A 269 22.30 1.12 36.34
C ILE A 269 22.63 2.59 36.06
N ALA A 270 23.53 3.20 36.86
CA ALA A 270 23.96 4.58 36.67
C ALA A 270 24.68 4.79 35.33
N ASP A 271 25.59 3.91 34.93
CA ASP A 271 26.31 4.00 33.65
C ASP A 271 25.36 3.82 32.44
N LEU A 272 24.47 2.81 32.48
CA LEU A 272 23.43 2.62 31.45
C LEU A 272 22.57 3.88 31.30
N GLN A 273 22.07 4.43 32.40
CA GLN A 273 21.21 5.61 32.39
C GLN A 273 21.97 6.86 31.95
N SER A 274 23.26 6.98 32.30
CA SER A 274 24.15 8.06 31.88
C SER A 274 24.30 8.10 30.37
N ASP A 275 24.67 6.98 29.74
CA ASP A 275 24.93 6.95 28.30
C ASP A 275 23.64 7.03 27.47
N THR A 276 22.56 6.41 27.96
CA THR A 276 21.25 6.38 27.30
C THR A 276 20.61 7.77 27.19
N HIS A 277 20.76 8.63 28.21
CA HIS A 277 20.05 9.90 28.30
C HIS A 277 20.94 11.15 28.19
N PHE A 278 22.21 11.09 28.62
CA PHE A 278 23.04 12.27 28.82
C PHE A 278 24.34 12.24 28.01
N VAL A 279 25.25 11.29 28.30
CA VAL A 279 26.65 11.34 27.81
C VAL A 279 26.72 11.32 26.28
N MET A 280 25.99 10.41 25.62
CA MET A 280 26.00 10.34 24.16
C MET A 280 25.31 11.56 23.51
N ALA A 281 24.29 12.13 24.14
CA ALA A 281 23.66 13.36 23.69
C ALA A 281 24.62 14.56 23.79
N THR A 282 25.37 14.69 24.89
CA THR A 282 26.40 15.71 25.08
C THR A 282 27.54 15.59 24.06
N TYR A 283 28.05 14.39 23.80
CA TYR A 283 29.09 14.19 22.78
C TYR A 283 28.61 14.53 21.38
N ARG A 284 27.42 14.09 20.98
CA ARG A 284 26.83 14.45 19.67
C ARG A 284 26.60 15.96 19.56
N THR A 285 26.16 16.60 20.64
CA THR A 285 25.97 18.07 20.71
C THR A 285 27.30 18.80 20.53
N ALA A 286 28.35 18.45 21.28
CA ALA A 286 29.68 19.03 21.12
C ALA A 286 30.23 18.84 19.69
N ASP A 287 30.00 17.67 19.09
CA ASP A 287 30.43 17.35 17.74
C ASP A 287 29.65 18.13 16.66
N TYR A 288 28.36 18.38 16.84
CA TYR A 288 27.57 19.20 15.91
C TYR A 288 27.87 20.69 16.08
N PHE A 289 27.94 21.20 17.30
CA PHE A 289 28.19 22.62 17.58
C PHE A 289 29.63 23.07 17.24
N SER A 290 30.67 22.29 17.54
CA SER A 290 32.09 22.67 17.24
C SER A 290 32.42 22.86 15.75
N LYS A 291 31.52 22.45 14.85
CA LYS A 291 31.59 22.73 13.41
C LYS A 291 31.25 24.20 13.08
N TYR A 292 30.52 24.88 13.95
CA TYR A 292 29.96 26.23 13.74
C TYR A 292 30.32 27.21 14.86
N CYS A 293 30.01 26.87 16.11
CA CYS A 293 30.46 27.57 17.31
C CYS A 293 31.97 27.40 17.48
N LYS A 294 32.69 28.51 17.61
CA LYS A 294 34.14 28.51 17.85
C LYS A 294 34.53 29.69 18.76
N PRO A 295 35.25 29.44 19.87
CA PRO A 295 35.59 28.11 20.41
C PRO A 295 34.36 27.36 20.94
N THR A 296 34.39 26.03 20.86
CA THR A 296 33.54 25.14 21.66
C THR A 296 34.42 24.43 22.66
N PHE A 297 33.93 24.23 23.87
CA PHE A 297 34.62 23.57 24.97
C PHE A 297 33.74 22.47 25.55
N LEU A 298 34.36 21.33 25.89
CA LEU A 298 33.73 20.23 26.61
C LEU A 298 34.34 20.13 28.02
N TYR A 299 33.54 19.81 29.04
CA TYR A 299 34.02 19.38 30.36
C TYR A 299 33.43 18.02 30.79
N ARG A 300 34.13 17.36 31.71
CA ARG A 300 33.66 16.19 32.48
C ARG A 300 33.80 16.54 33.96
N PHE A 301 32.70 16.56 34.71
CA PHE A 301 32.67 16.97 36.11
C PHE A 301 32.72 15.78 37.06
N ASP A 302 33.74 15.70 37.89
CA ASP A 302 34.04 14.57 38.81
C ASP A 302 34.55 15.09 40.17
N LEU A 303 34.18 16.31 40.55
CA LEU A 303 34.58 16.96 41.81
C LEU A 303 33.56 16.62 42.91
N LYS A 304 34.06 16.18 44.07
CA LYS A 304 33.26 15.84 45.26
C LYS A 304 33.69 16.67 46.47
N THR A 305 32.85 17.62 46.88
CA THR A 305 32.98 18.47 48.09
C THR A 305 31.65 18.45 48.87
N GLU A 306 31.47 19.30 49.89
CA GLU A 306 30.14 19.44 50.49
C GLU A 306 29.05 20.05 49.58
N LEU A 307 29.40 20.69 48.46
CA LEU A 307 28.43 21.22 47.49
C LEU A 307 27.64 20.14 46.73
N ASN A 308 28.09 18.87 46.71
CA ASN A 308 27.35 17.75 46.12
C ASN A 308 26.14 17.37 46.99
N TRP A 309 25.07 18.15 46.88
CA TRP A 309 23.86 18.04 47.69
C TRP A 309 22.94 16.91 47.23
N ILE A 310 22.79 16.67 45.92
CA ILE A 310 21.95 15.60 45.34
C ILE A 310 22.47 14.22 45.75
N SER A 311 23.80 14.04 45.67
CA SER A 311 24.50 12.82 46.16
C SER A 311 24.12 12.44 47.59
N LYS A 312 23.95 13.45 48.47
CA LYS A 312 23.59 13.28 49.88
C LYS A 312 22.08 13.10 50.06
N TYR A 313 21.28 13.96 49.42
CA TYR A 313 19.82 14.01 49.57
C TYR A 313 19.14 12.72 49.13
N LEU A 314 19.58 12.14 48.01
CA LEU A 314 19.01 10.89 47.48
C LEU A 314 19.46 9.63 48.24
N GLY A 315 20.36 9.75 49.23
CA GLY A 315 20.90 8.58 49.93
C GLY A 315 21.76 7.70 49.02
N LEU A 316 22.50 8.29 48.07
CA LEU A 316 23.37 7.60 47.11
C LEU A 316 24.88 7.79 47.39
N PRO A 317 25.39 7.75 48.65
CA PRO A 317 26.82 7.99 48.93
C PRO A 317 27.74 6.87 48.42
N SER A 318 27.18 5.76 47.94
CA SER A 318 27.91 4.62 47.37
C SER A 318 28.28 4.79 45.90
N VAL A 319 27.64 5.70 45.15
CA VAL A 319 27.89 5.82 43.69
C VAL A 319 29.23 6.50 43.42
N ARG A 320 30.06 5.88 42.57
CA ARG A 320 31.46 6.29 42.36
C ARG A 320 31.60 7.71 41.83
N GLY A 321 30.83 8.08 40.81
CA GLY A 321 30.86 9.41 40.19
C GLY A 321 29.91 10.43 40.83
N VAL A 322 29.77 11.59 40.19
CA VAL A 322 28.88 12.69 40.55
C VAL A 322 27.56 12.53 39.77
N PRO A 323 26.37 12.64 40.40
CA PRO A 323 25.08 12.60 39.73
C PRO A 323 24.78 13.89 38.97
N HIS A 324 23.81 13.83 38.06
CA HIS A 324 23.21 15.02 37.43
C HIS A 324 22.80 16.08 38.47
N ILE A 325 22.90 17.37 38.10
CA ILE A 325 22.58 18.58 38.89
C ILE A 325 23.65 18.95 39.93
N ASP A 326 24.47 18.02 40.44
CA ASP A 326 25.46 18.34 41.49
C ASP A 326 26.58 19.29 41.01
N GLU A 327 26.84 19.42 39.71
CA GLU A 327 27.77 20.40 39.15
C GLU A 327 27.21 21.83 39.13
N LEU A 328 25.87 21.97 39.07
CA LEU A 328 25.22 23.27 38.95
C LEU A 328 25.44 24.14 40.20
N PHE A 329 25.63 23.53 41.38
CA PHE A 329 25.98 24.25 42.62
C PHE A 329 27.41 24.83 42.64
N TYR A 330 28.25 24.49 41.66
CA TYR A 330 29.57 25.09 41.45
C TYR A 330 29.57 26.12 40.32
N ILE A 331 28.73 25.91 39.30
CA ILE A 331 28.64 26.81 38.12
C ILE A 331 27.71 28.00 38.41
N PHE A 332 26.69 27.83 39.25
CA PHE A 332 25.68 28.84 39.55
C PHE A 332 25.50 29.00 41.07
N SER A 333 25.53 30.25 41.54
CA SER A 333 25.28 30.61 42.94
C SER A 333 23.85 30.28 43.35
N SER A 334 23.65 29.34 44.28
CA SER A 334 22.34 28.99 44.84
C SER A 334 22.18 29.49 46.27
N ASP A 335 21.08 30.22 46.58
CA ASP A 335 20.77 30.66 47.95
C ASP A 335 20.69 29.49 48.95
N LEU A 336 20.34 28.28 48.48
CA LEU A 336 20.32 27.05 49.28
C LEU A 336 21.70 26.67 49.84
N MET A 337 22.77 27.07 49.16
CA MET A 337 24.16 26.70 49.46
C MET A 337 24.99 27.88 49.98
N ARG A 338 24.33 29.01 50.30
CA ARG A 338 24.95 30.26 50.76
C ARG A 338 25.95 30.05 51.90
N ASP A 339 25.55 29.32 52.95
CA ASP A 339 26.39 28.96 54.09
C ASP A 339 27.69 28.22 53.72
N THR A 340 27.74 27.58 52.55
CA THR A 340 28.93 26.90 52.04
C THR A 340 29.82 27.86 51.25
N TYR A 341 29.26 28.71 50.39
CA TYR A 341 30.03 29.74 49.67
C TYR A 341 30.63 30.80 50.61
N GLU A 342 29.93 31.17 51.69
CA GLU A 342 30.46 32.10 52.71
C GLU A 342 31.63 31.49 53.51
N LYS A 343 31.81 30.15 53.49
CA LYS A 343 32.98 29.43 54.04
C LYS A 343 34.06 29.18 52.99
N HIS A 344 33.68 29.03 51.73
CA HIS A 344 34.52 28.62 50.60
C HIS A 344 34.38 29.57 49.39
N PRO A 345 34.80 30.84 49.52
CA PRO A 345 34.68 31.83 48.45
C PRO A 345 35.49 31.49 47.19
N GLU A 346 36.45 30.57 47.27
CA GLU A 346 37.24 30.03 46.15
C GLU A 346 36.43 29.17 45.18
N LEU A 347 35.26 28.64 45.57
CA LEU A 347 34.44 27.73 44.78
C LEU A 347 33.44 28.44 43.85
N HIS A 348 33.67 29.70 43.49
CA HIS A 348 32.60 30.61 43.04
C HIS A 348 32.95 31.49 41.82
N ASN A 349 32.08 31.47 40.81
CA ASN A 349 31.99 32.48 39.73
C ASN A 349 33.26 32.82 38.90
N ASN A 350 33.98 31.82 38.39
CA ASN A 350 34.64 31.98 37.08
C ASN A 350 34.70 30.69 36.23
N PRO A 351 33.62 30.34 35.49
CA PRO A 351 33.66 29.25 34.50
C PRO A 351 34.29 29.66 33.15
N THR A 352 35.05 30.77 33.09
CA THR A 352 35.63 31.29 31.84
C THR A 352 36.77 30.40 31.33
N PRO A 353 36.81 30.04 30.04
CA PRO A 353 37.94 29.35 29.39
C PRO A 353 39.16 30.27 29.17
N ASP A 354 39.73 30.77 30.26
CA ASP A 354 40.96 31.55 30.30
C ASP A 354 42.04 30.83 31.15
N ASN A 355 43.17 31.49 31.43
CA ASN A 355 44.28 30.92 32.20
C ASN A 355 44.22 31.22 33.71
N SER A 356 43.17 31.87 34.23
CA SER A 356 43.06 32.24 35.66
C SER A 356 42.96 31.02 36.58
N LEU A 357 42.49 29.88 36.04
CA LEU A 357 42.33 28.62 36.76
C LEU A 357 43.59 27.73 36.69
N GLY A 358 44.73 28.24 36.22
CA GLY A 358 46.02 27.53 36.16
C GLY A 358 46.13 26.46 35.07
N VAL A 359 45.05 26.17 34.33
CA VAL A 359 45.01 25.25 33.19
C VAL A 359 44.58 25.99 31.92
N THR A 360 45.24 25.73 30.79
CA THR A 360 44.78 26.26 29.49
C THR A 360 43.74 25.31 28.88
N TRP A 361 42.46 25.65 29.01
CA TRP A 361 41.37 24.87 28.41
C TRP A 361 41.51 24.86 26.89
N THR A 362 41.76 23.69 26.30
CA THR A 362 41.87 23.54 24.84
C THR A 362 40.47 23.39 24.23
N PRO A 363 40.11 24.15 23.17
CA PRO A 363 38.83 23.97 22.47
C PRO A 363 38.65 22.55 21.92
N TYR A 364 37.43 22.04 22.06
CA TYR A 364 37.00 20.73 21.56
C TYR A 364 37.12 20.64 20.03
N SER A 365 37.71 19.56 19.54
CA SER A 365 37.64 19.16 18.13
C SER A 365 36.99 17.79 17.99
N ALA A 366 36.10 17.63 17.01
CA ALA A 366 35.47 16.35 16.67
C ALA A 366 36.49 15.21 16.43
N THR A 367 37.72 15.56 16.01
CA THR A 367 38.83 14.65 15.73
C THR A 367 39.66 14.21 16.94
N ARG A 368 39.77 15.03 18.01
CA ARG A 368 40.63 14.74 19.18
C ARG A 368 39.85 14.65 20.50
N LYS A 369 38.60 15.09 20.51
CA LYS A 369 37.60 15.04 21.61
C LYS A 369 38.18 15.43 22.96
N GLU A 370 38.80 16.61 22.99
CA GLU A 370 39.40 17.22 24.18
C GLU A 370 38.33 17.71 25.16
N TYR A 371 38.53 17.46 26.45
CA TYR A 371 37.66 17.97 27.51
C TYR A 371 38.47 18.43 28.72
N LEU A 372 37.95 19.42 29.46
CA LEU A 372 38.47 19.76 30.78
C LEU A 372 37.91 18.75 31.80
N GLN A 373 38.79 18.00 32.44
CA GLN A 373 38.45 17.24 33.64
C GLN A 373 38.39 18.22 34.81
N ILE A 374 37.18 18.42 35.34
CA ILE A 374 36.96 19.17 36.57
C ILE A 374 36.94 18.15 37.71
N SER A 375 37.96 18.16 38.55
CA SER A 375 38.10 17.33 39.76
C SER A 375 38.90 18.12 40.80
N ASN A 376 39.47 17.46 41.82
CA ASN A 376 40.38 18.11 42.77
C ASN A 376 41.59 18.77 42.09
N GLU A 377 41.98 18.30 40.90
CA GLU A 377 42.98 18.93 40.03
C GLU A 377 42.39 19.14 38.62
N LEU A 378 42.48 20.36 38.09
CA LEU A 378 42.00 20.68 36.76
C LEU A 378 43.00 20.21 35.69
N SER A 379 42.55 19.39 34.74
CA SER A 379 43.44 18.80 33.72
C SER A 379 42.74 18.57 32.37
N MET A 380 43.49 18.58 31.27
CA MET A 380 42.93 18.33 29.93
C MET A 380 42.97 16.83 29.57
N GLY A 381 41.80 16.23 29.42
CA GLY A 381 41.62 14.87 28.93
C GLY A 381 41.26 14.78 27.43
N ARG A 382 41.18 13.55 26.91
CA ARG A 382 40.69 13.23 25.56
C ARG A 382 39.89 11.93 25.56
N ASN A 383 38.82 11.84 24.77
CA ASN A 383 38.02 10.62 24.57
C ASN A 383 37.59 9.93 25.89
N ALA A 384 36.98 10.66 26.83
CA ALA A 384 36.38 10.01 27.99
C ALA A 384 35.26 9.04 27.56
N GLU A 385 35.04 8.00 28.36
CA GLU A 385 34.03 6.96 28.12
C GLU A 385 34.13 6.24 26.74
N LYS A 386 35.30 6.29 26.06
CA LYS A 386 35.48 5.88 24.65
C LYS A 386 34.79 4.56 24.30
N THR A 387 34.99 3.49 25.06
CA THR A 387 34.41 2.16 24.78
C THR A 387 32.88 2.18 24.76
N ARG A 388 32.26 3.02 25.57
CA ARG A 388 30.80 3.20 25.65
C ARG A 388 30.31 4.07 24.50
N LEU A 389 31.03 5.15 24.20
CA LEU A 389 30.75 6.01 23.04
C LEU A 389 30.87 5.25 21.71
N ASP A 390 31.89 4.40 21.54
CA ASP A 390 32.07 3.56 20.35
C ASP A 390 30.87 2.62 20.16
N PHE A 391 30.44 1.95 21.24
CA PHE A 391 29.29 1.04 21.25
C PHE A 391 27.98 1.75 20.88
N TRP A 392 27.72 2.93 21.47
CA TRP A 392 26.53 3.71 21.13
C TRP A 392 26.61 4.30 19.71
N ASP A 393 27.74 4.88 19.28
CA ASP A 393 27.88 5.45 17.93
C ASP A 393 27.68 4.38 16.85
N GLN A 394 28.05 3.12 17.13
CA GLN A 394 27.67 1.97 16.30
C GLN A 394 26.15 1.76 16.25
N LEU A 395 25.44 1.68 17.39
CA LEU A 395 23.99 1.50 17.41
C LEU A 395 23.24 2.66 16.74
N TYR A 396 23.69 3.90 16.96
CA TYR A 396 23.17 5.10 16.30
C TYR A 396 23.43 5.06 14.78
N THR A 397 24.62 4.63 14.34
CA THR A 397 24.96 4.50 12.91
C THR A 397 24.16 3.39 12.23
N GLU A 398 23.98 2.23 12.88
CA GLU A 398 23.14 1.13 12.37
C GLU A 398 21.65 1.52 12.32
N ALA A 399 21.20 2.46 13.16
CA ALA A 399 19.87 3.08 13.10
C ALA A 399 19.74 4.21 12.06
N GLY A 400 20.81 4.53 11.33
CA GLY A 400 20.83 5.57 10.29
C GLY A 400 20.96 7.01 10.81
N LEU A 401 21.59 7.22 11.97
CA LEU A 401 21.79 8.54 12.59
C LEU A 401 23.26 9.01 12.48
N PRO A 402 23.56 10.33 12.51
CA PRO A 402 24.89 10.83 12.11
C PRO A 402 25.99 10.68 13.18
N SER A 403 27.06 9.97 12.81
CA SER A 403 28.28 9.71 13.59
C SER A 403 29.18 10.94 13.81
N ILE A 404 29.98 10.90 14.88
CA ILE A 404 30.76 12.00 15.46
C ILE A 404 32.21 12.15 14.90
N HIS A 405 32.45 11.89 13.61
CA HIS A 405 33.81 11.84 13.03
C HIS A 405 33.91 12.30 11.55
N SER A 406 33.78 13.60 11.21
CA SER A 406 33.74 14.07 9.78
C SER A 406 34.42 15.44 9.46
N PRO A 407 35.39 15.52 8.51
CA PRO A 407 36.12 16.74 8.09
C PRO A 407 35.35 17.74 7.20
N ILE A 408 35.93 18.94 6.95
CA ILE A 408 35.33 20.06 6.19
C ILE A 408 36.34 20.70 5.21
N LEU A 409 35.87 21.15 4.03
CA LEU A 409 36.62 21.85 2.97
C LEU A 409 35.89 23.15 2.53
N ASN A 410 36.62 24.13 1.99
CA ASN A 410 36.05 25.36 1.41
C ASN A 410 36.14 25.32 -0.13
N LEU A 411 35.02 25.57 -0.82
CA LEU A 411 34.93 25.79 -2.27
C LEU A 411 34.58 27.27 -2.55
N LYS A 412 34.68 27.70 -3.81
CA LYS A 412 34.27 29.04 -4.25
C LYS A 412 32.76 29.27 -4.07
N GLU A 413 32.00 28.19 -4.18
CA GLU A 413 30.53 28.16 -4.09
C GLU A 413 30.04 28.01 -2.63
N GLY A 414 30.87 27.52 -1.71
CA GLY A 414 30.51 27.37 -0.29
C GLY A 414 31.34 26.29 0.43
N LYS A 415 30.98 25.97 1.67
CA LYS A 415 31.71 24.97 2.49
C LYS A 415 31.08 23.59 2.38
N VAL A 416 31.87 22.52 2.43
CA VAL A 416 31.40 21.12 2.30
C VAL A 416 32.01 20.22 3.39
N ARG A 417 31.25 19.24 3.92
CA ARG A 417 31.68 18.30 4.97
C ARG A 417 31.82 16.89 4.43
N GLY A 418 33.02 16.31 4.43
CA GLY A 418 33.31 14.96 3.94
C GLY A 418 33.52 13.93 5.05
N ARG A 419 33.97 12.72 4.67
CA ARG A 419 34.42 11.66 5.58
C ARG A 419 35.85 11.22 5.29
N ILE A 420 36.59 10.84 6.33
CA ILE A 420 37.84 10.08 6.20
C ILE A 420 37.49 8.61 5.92
N ARG A 421 38.29 7.96 5.09
CA ARG A 421 38.18 6.55 4.71
C ARG A 421 39.57 5.91 4.68
N LYS A 422 39.62 4.58 4.69
CA LYS A 422 40.85 3.78 4.60
C LYS A 422 40.77 2.84 3.41
N LEU A 423 41.92 2.61 2.78
CA LEU A 423 42.16 1.51 1.84
C LEU A 423 42.58 0.26 2.62
N ASP A 424 42.56 -0.91 1.97
CA ASP A 424 42.92 -2.20 2.58
C ASP A 424 44.37 -2.27 3.05
N ASP A 425 45.26 -1.46 2.48
CA ASP A 425 46.65 -1.29 2.92
C ASP A 425 46.80 -0.31 4.11
N GLY A 426 45.69 0.14 4.69
CA GLY A 426 45.61 1.03 5.84
C GLY A 426 45.76 2.52 5.53
N LYS A 427 46.07 2.92 4.28
CA LYS A 427 46.24 4.33 3.93
C LYS A 427 44.92 5.10 4.02
N GLU A 428 44.97 6.28 4.63
CA GLU A 428 43.82 7.18 4.75
C GLU A 428 43.62 8.03 3.47
N PHE A 429 42.35 8.25 3.12
CA PHE A 429 41.94 9.18 2.06
C PHE A 429 40.68 9.94 2.46
N TYR A 430 40.45 11.07 1.78
CA TYR A 430 39.33 11.96 2.03
C TYR A 430 38.25 11.75 0.96
N SER A 431 36.99 11.71 1.39
CA SER A 431 35.83 11.52 0.53
C SER A 431 34.79 12.62 0.77
N PHE A 432 34.30 13.26 -0.29
CA PHE A 432 33.23 14.26 -0.24
C PHE A 432 32.20 13.87 -1.30
N LYS A 433 31.07 13.36 -0.85
CA LYS A 433 30.01 12.76 -1.68
C LYS A 433 28.83 13.72 -1.78
N GLY A 434 28.10 13.76 -2.90
CA GLY A 434 26.88 14.57 -2.99
C GLY A 434 27.07 16.09 -3.12
N ILE A 435 28.21 16.59 -3.64
CA ILE A 435 28.41 18.04 -3.87
C ILE A 435 27.65 18.47 -5.14
N PRO A 436 26.76 19.47 -5.13
CA PRO A 436 26.04 19.90 -6.33
C PRO A 436 26.98 20.61 -7.31
N TYR A 437 27.13 20.06 -8.52
CA TYR A 437 27.95 20.66 -9.59
C TYR A 437 27.14 21.60 -10.52
N ALA A 438 25.81 21.61 -10.38
CA ALA A 438 24.89 22.47 -11.11
C ALA A 438 23.64 22.79 -10.26
N GLN A 439 22.83 23.77 -10.70
CA GLN A 439 21.49 23.98 -10.15
C GLN A 439 20.56 22.80 -10.51
N PRO A 440 19.65 22.39 -9.61
CA PRO A 440 18.74 21.29 -9.88
C PRO A 440 17.80 21.62 -11.06
N PRO A 441 17.61 20.70 -12.04
CA PRO A 441 16.74 20.86 -13.21
C PRO A 441 15.25 20.70 -12.84
N VAL A 442 14.79 21.48 -11.87
CA VAL A 442 13.43 21.45 -11.31
C VAL A 442 12.64 22.72 -11.63
N GLY A 443 11.31 22.62 -11.67
CA GLY A 443 10.44 23.76 -11.92
C GLY A 443 10.75 24.42 -13.27
N SER A 444 11.03 25.73 -13.26
CA SER A 444 11.36 26.51 -14.46
C SER A 444 12.77 26.27 -15.03
N LEU A 445 13.56 25.39 -14.41
CA LEU A 445 14.85 24.89 -14.91
C LEU A 445 14.76 23.45 -15.46
N ARG A 446 13.61 22.77 -15.31
CA ARG A 446 13.38 21.52 -16.05
C ARG A 446 13.25 21.87 -17.54
N PHE A 447 13.93 21.11 -18.39
CA PHE A 447 14.10 21.39 -19.82
C PHE A 447 14.79 22.73 -20.11
N LYS A 448 15.95 22.92 -19.44
CA LYS A 448 16.98 23.92 -19.76
C LYS A 448 18.38 23.39 -19.42
N ALA A 449 19.38 23.83 -20.18
CA ALA A 449 20.79 23.56 -19.94
C ALA A 449 21.23 23.85 -18.49
N PRO A 450 22.07 22.99 -17.88
CA PRO A 450 22.42 23.08 -16.46
C PRO A 450 23.18 24.36 -16.13
N LEU A 451 22.60 25.19 -15.26
CA LEU A 451 23.22 26.43 -14.78
C LEU A 451 24.21 26.16 -13.64
N PRO A 452 25.28 26.96 -13.49
CA PRO A 452 26.21 26.83 -12.35
C PRO A 452 25.47 26.85 -11.00
N PRO A 453 25.94 26.10 -10.00
CA PRO A 453 25.27 25.99 -8.70
C PRO A 453 25.26 27.35 -8.00
N LYS A 454 24.16 27.65 -7.30
CA LYS A 454 24.06 28.89 -6.52
C LYS A 454 24.95 28.78 -5.28
N PRO A 455 25.72 29.83 -4.93
CA PRO A 455 26.54 29.81 -3.73
C PRO A 455 25.72 29.55 -2.46
N TRP A 456 26.25 28.77 -1.53
CA TRP A 456 25.61 28.37 -0.28
C TRP A 456 26.40 28.87 0.95
N SER A 457 25.68 29.50 1.87
CA SER A 457 26.26 30.16 3.07
C SER A 457 26.51 29.23 4.26
N HIS A 458 25.92 28.02 4.24
CA HIS A 458 26.08 27.01 5.29
C HIS A 458 27.24 26.04 4.97
N VAL A 459 27.51 25.09 5.86
CA VAL A 459 28.33 23.92 5.52
C VAL A 459 27.41 22.85 4.95
N LEU A 460 27.51 22.60 3.65
CA LEU A 460 26.81 21.51 2.99
C LEU A 460 27.31 20.17 3.56
N ASP A 461 26.41 19.28 3.95
CA ASP A 461 26.79 17.93 4.34
C ASP A 461 27.01 17.07 3.10
N ALA A 462 28.25 16.59 2.94
CA ALA A 462 28.75 15.79 1.83
C ALA A 462 29.35 14.46 2.34
N THR A 463 28.82 13.94 3.47
CA THR A 463 29.28 12.70 4.10
C THR A 463 28.64 11.45 3.49
N GLU A 464 27.53 11.62 2.77
CA GLU A 464 26.75 10.58 2.09
C GLU A 464 26.56 10.89 0.61
N HIS A 465 26.14 9.89 -0.17
CA HIS A 465 25.84 10.10 -1.58
C HIS A 465 24.65 11.06 -1.79
N GLY A 466 24.85 12.01 -2.70
CA GLY A 466 23.77 12.84 -3.23
C GLY A 466 22.69 11.98 -3.90
N ALA A 467 21.47 12.53 -4.00
CA ALA A 467 20.37 11.78 -4.57
C ALA A 467 20.63 11.44 -6.06
N VAL A 468 20.38 10.17 -6.42
CA VAL A 468 20.51 9.67 -7.79
C VAL A 468 19.38 10.23 -8.66
N CYS A 469 19.63 10.46 -9.96
CA CYS A 469 18.61 10.95 -10.87
C CYS A 469 17.42 9.98 -11.03
N PRO A 470 16.23 10.45 -11.46
CA PRO A 470 15.09 9.58 -11.74
C PRO A 470 15.41 8.79 -13.02
N GLN A 471 15.76 7.52 -12.88
CA GLN A 471 16.45 6.78 -13.95
C GLN A 471 15.95 5.34 -14.06
N PHE A 472 16.08 4.73 -15.24
CA PHE A 472 15.62 3.36 -15.46
C PHE A 472 16.78 2.38 -15.23
N ASP A 473 16.81 1.75 -14.07
CA ASP A 473 17.92 0.90 -13.60
C ASP A 473 17.98 -0.38 -14.45
N ILE A 474 18.90 -0.39 -15.44
CA ILE A 474 18.88 -1.33 -16.57
C ILE A 474 19.17 -2.78 -16.15
N VAL A 475 19.73 -2.99 -14.96
CA VAL A 475 20.08 -4.31 -14.41
C VAL A 475 18.93 -4.87 -13.55
N SER A 476 18.15 -4.01 -12.88
CA SER A 476 16.99 -4.44 -12.07
C SER A 476 15.63 -4.23 -12.76
N SER A 477 15.62 -3.68 -13.98
CA SER A 477 14.46 -3.35 -14.81
C SER A 477 13.37 -2.55 -14.09
N LYS A 478 13.78 -1.68 -13.16
CA LYS A 478 12.89 -0.85 -12.32
C LYS A 478 13.21 0.63 -12.50
N PHE A 479 12.15 1.44 -12.56
CA PHE A 479 12.28 2.89 -12.48
C PHE A 479 12.77 3.29 -11.07
N LYS A 480 14.06 3.59 -10.96
CA LYS A 480 14.72 4.06 -9.75
C LYS A 480 14.27 5.50 -9.56
N LYS A 481 13.26 5.68 -8.69
CA LYS A 481 12.49 6.92 -8.52
C LYS A 481 13.37 8.19 -8.41
N GLY A 482 14.54 8.06 -7.80
CA GLY A 482 15.56 9.11 -7.74
C GLY A 482 15.05 10.43 -7.14
N ASN A 483 15.69 11.52 -7.54
CA ASN A 483 15.28 12.88 -7.28
C ASN A 483 15.71 13.75 -8.47
N GLU A 484 14.89 14.67 -8.96
CA GLU A 484 15.31 15.61 -10.02
C GLU A 484 16.41 16.57 -9.54
N ASN A 485 16.48 16.84 -8.23
CA ASN A 485 17.70 17.37 -7.63
C ASN A 485 18.72 16.23 -7.48
N CYS A 486 19.50 15.98 -8.53
CA CYS A 486 20.50 14.90 -8.60
C CYS A 486 21.86 15.28 -9.21
N LEU A 487 22.07 16.54 -9.60
CA LEU A 487 23.30 16.98 -10.28
C LEU A 487 24.46 17.14 -9.29
N PHE A 488 24.87 16.01 -8.70
CA PHE A 488 25.88 15.89 -7.67
C PHE A 488 27.13 15.14 -8.16
N ILE A 489 28.29 15.52 -7.63
CA ILE A 489 29.57 14.87 -7.85
C ILE A 489 30.12 14.31 -6.53
N ASN A 490 30.86 13.21 -6.64
CA ASN A 490 31.62 12.60 -5.55
C ASN A 490 33.12 12.84 -5.83
N VAL A 491 33.84 13.41 -4.87
CA VAL A 491 35.27 13.74 -4.98
C VAL A 491 36.06 12.96 -3.94
N TYR A 492 37.13 12.32 -4.39
CA TYR A 492 38.05 11.53 -3.58
C TYR A 492 39.47 12.07 -3.75
N THR A 493 40.23 12.18 -2.66
CA THR A 493 41.63 12.64 -2.72
C THR A 493 42.48 12.01 -1.62
N PRO A 494 43.74 11.62 -1.88
CA PRO A 494 44.65 11.13 -0.85
C PRO A 494 45.15 12.24 0.10
N THR A 495 45.02 13.52 -0.26
CA THR A 495 45.47 14.65 0.57
C THR A 495 44.62 15.91 0.34
N LEU A 496 44.60 16.80 1.33
CA LEU A 496 44.01 18.14 1.26
C LEU A 496 45.07 19.26 1.16
N GLN A 497 46.36 18.90 1.05
CA GLN A 497 47.49 19.83 0.97
C GLN A 497 48.47 19.38 -0.14
N THR A 498 48.65 20.22 -1.16
CA THR A 498 49.65 20.07 -2.24
C THR A 498 50.02 21.44 -2.82
N ASP A 499 51.31 21.69 -3.03
CA ASP A 499 51.79 22.91 -3.72
C ASP A 499 51.71 22.83 -5.25
N SER A 500 51.45 21.63 -5.79
CA SER A 500 51.28 21.36 -7.23
C SER A 500 49.94 20.68 -7.50
N LYS A 501 49.41 20.84 -8.72
CA LYS A 501 48.14 20.21 -9.12
C LYS A 501 48.35 18.71 -9.31
N LEU A 502 47.60 17.89 -8.58
CA LEU A 502 47.57 16.44 -8.79
C LEU A 502 46.95 16.09 -10.17
N PRO A 503 47.39 14.99 -10.81
CA PRO A 503 46.65 14.39 -11.92
C PRO A 503 45.24 13.98 -11.47
N VAL A 504 44.24 14.22 -12.33
CA VAL A 504 42.83 13.93 -12.04
C VAL A 504 42.32 12.86 -12.99
N MET A 505 41.83 11.75 -12.43
CA MET A 505 41.00 10.78 -13.15
C MET A 505 39.54 11.22 -13.05
N VAL A 506 38.84 11.29 -14.18
CA VAL A 506 37.40 11.59 -14.24
C VAL A 506 36.69 10.32 -14.68
N TYR A 507 35.80 9.80 -13.82
CA TYR A 507 34.95 8.66 -14.12
C TYR A 507 33.50 9.13 -14.32
N ILE A 508 32.90 8.71 -15.42
CA ILE A 508 31.49 8.91 -15.75
C ILE A 508 30.86 7.52 -15.78
N HIS A 509 29.70 7.35 -15.15
CA HIS A 509 29.07 6.04 -15.08
C HIS A 509 28.58 5.58 -16.46
N GLU A 510 28.78 4.30 -16.75
CA GLU A 510 28.19 3.66 -17.92
C GLU A 510 26.68 3.42 -17.71
N GLY A 511 25.96 3.06 -18.78
CA GLY A 511 24.51 2.92 -18.79
C GLY A 511 23.77 3.80 -19.81
N GLY A 512 24.42 4.13 -20.93
CA GLY A 512 23.78 4.77 -22.10
C GLY A 512 23.15 6.15 -21.83
N PHE A 513 23.64 6.88 -20.82
CA PHE A 513 23.06 8.14 -20.32
C PHE A 513 21.63 8.04 -19.74
N GLN A 514 21.07 6.83 -19.59
CA GLN A 514 19.69 6.62 -19.12
C GLN A 514 19.59 5.98 -17.73
N SER A 515 20.65 5.32 -17.26
CA SER A 515 20.93 5.16 -15.82
C SER A 515 22.43 4.90 -15.59
N GLY A 516 22.77 4.16 -14.53
CA GLY A 516 24.07 4.25 -13.85
C GLY A 516 24.09 5.39 -12.82
N SER A 517 24.95 5.28 -11.81
CA SER A 517 25.09 6.25 -10.73
C SER A 517 26.39 5.99 -9.98
N GLY A 518 26.95 6.99 -9.29
CA GLY A 518 28.12 6.80 -8.41
C GLY A 518 27.82 6.08 -7.09
N ASN A 519 26.91 5.09 -7.09
CA ASN A 519 26.32 4.44 -5.92
C ASN A 519 26.22 2.90 -6.15
N GLU A 520 26.31 2.13 -5.08
CA GLU A 520 27.06 0.85 -5.08
C GLU A 520 26.27 -0.43 -4.65
N ARG A 521 25.11 -0.32 -4.00
CA ARG A 521 24.59 -1.38 -3.08
C ARG A 521 23.33 -2.12 -3.56
N ILE A 522 23.44 -3.05 -4.55
CA ILE A 522 22.28 -3.86 -5.05
C ILE A 522 22.56 -5.35 -5.33
N VAL A 523 23.45 -5.70 -6.27
CA VAL A 523 23.31 -6.88 -7.17
C VAL A 523 23.61 -8.29 -6.57
N GLY A 524 23.88 -8.41 -5.27
CA GLY A 524 24.48 -9.63 -4.67
C GLY A 524 23.59 -10.79 -4.32
N LYS A 525 22.46 -10.51 -3.68
CA LYS A 525 21.66 -11.52 -2.98
C LYS A 525 21.06 -12.59 -3.92
N VAL A 526 21.07 -12.35 -5.23
CA VAL A 526 20.61 -13.27 -6.28
C VAL A 526 21.66 -14.33 -6.65
N LEU A 527 22.95 -14.06 -6.44
CA LEU A 527 24.06 -14.91 -6.90
C LEU A 527 24.63 -15.84 -5.82
N GLY A 528 24.04 -15.85 -4.62
CA GLY A 528 24.46 -16.67 -3.48
C GLY A 528 25.47 -15.99 -2.54
N LYS A 529 25.87 -14.75 -2.84
CA LYS A 529 26.61 -13.88 -1.90
C LYS A 529 25.60 -13.08 -1.08
N ASP A 530 25.07 -13.68 -0.01
CA ASP A 530 24.25 -12.93 0.96
C ASP A 530 25.14 -12.07 1.85
N THR A 531 25.44 -10.88 1.35
CA THR A 531 26.18 -9.84 2.07
C THR A 531 25.40 -8.54 2.05
N THR A 532 25.55 -7.76 3.11
CA THR A 532 25.03 -6.38 3.17
C THR A 532 26.11 -5.35 2.85
N ASP A 533 27.36 -5.78 2.70
CA ASP A 533 28.52 -4.97 2.32
C ASP A 533 28.49 -4.73 0.79
N PRO A 534 28.46 -3.47 0.31
CA PRO A 534 28.46 -3.19 -1.12
C PRO A 534 29.81 -3.42 -1.79
N ASP A 535 30.93 -3.34 -1.07
CA ASP A 535 32.28 -3.40 -1.62
C ASP A 535 32.77 -4.86 -1.68
N GLU A 536 32.48 -5.66 -0.65
CA GLU A 536 32.63 -7.12 -0.69
C GLU A 536 31.75 -7.73 -1.81
N LEU A 537 30.57 -7.14 -2.02
CA LEU A 537 29.69 -7.47 -3.12
C LEU A 537 30.27 -7.03 -4.48
N LEU A 538 30.66 -5.76 -4.63
CA LEU A 538 31.20 -5.24 -5.87
C LEU A 538 32.41 -6.06 -6.33
N THR A 539 33.31 -6.37 -5.39
CA THR A 539 34.44 -7.28 -5.57
C THR A 539 33.99 -8.67 -6.02
N TYR A 540 32.99 -9.26 -5.34
CA TYR A 540 32.44 -10.56 -5.72
C TYR A 540 31.91 -10.56 -7.16
N LEU A 541 31.14 -9.53 -7.56
CA LEU A 541 30.56 -9.41 -8.91
C LEU A 541 31.62 -9.15 -9.98
N GLN A 542 32.61 -8.31 -9.69
CA GLN A 542 33.77 -8.06 -10.56
C GLN A 542 34.64 -9.31 -10.73
N SER A 543 34.64 -10.22 -9.73
CA SER A 543 35.32 -11.52 -9.81
C SER A 543 34.52 -12.60 -10.53
N LEU A 544 33.25 -12.37 -10.88
CA LEU A 544 32.46 -13.32 -11.67
C LEU A 544 32.86 -13.22 -13.15
N PRO A 545 33.20 -14.35 -13.80
CA PRO A 545 33.25 -14.42 -15.26
C PRO A 545 31.93 -13.96 -15.87
N VAL A 546 31.99 -13.26 -17.01
CA VAL A 546 30.82 -12.60 -17.64
C VAL A 546 29.67 -13.57 -17.94
N GLU A 547 29.99 -14.84 -18.17
CA GLU A 547 29.07 -15.96 -18.36
C GLU A 547 28.14 -16.18 -17.17
N LYS A 548 28.62 -15.94 -15.92
CA LYS A 548 27.79 -16.02 -14.72
C LYS A 548 26.85 -14.82 -14.55
N LEU A 549 27.18 -13.68 -15.14
CA LEU A 549 26.28 -12.51 -15.19
C LEU A 549 25.20 -12.71 -16.27
N LEU A 550 25.58 -13.24 -17.44
CA LEU A 550 24.64 -13.60 -18.52
C LEU A 550 23.56 -14.61 -18.05
N TYR A 551 23.94 -15.56 -17.17
CA TYR A 551 23.04 -16.57 -16.59
C TYR A 551 21.85 -15.99 -15.79
N LEU A 552 21.93 -14.74 -15.32
CA LEU A 552 20.83 -14.07 -14.59
C LEU A 552 19.58 -13.87 -15.44
N THR A 553 19.74 -13.71 -16.76
CA THR A 553 18.64 -13.58 -17.73
C THR A 553 17.71 -14.80 -17.69
N LEU A 554 18.26 -15.99 -17.43
CA LEU A 554 17.52 -17.25 -17.33
C LEU A 554 16.92 -17.50 -15.94
N LYS A 555 17.42 -16.82 -14.91
CA LYS A 555 16.96 -16.96 -13.51
C LYS A 555 15.91 -15.94 -13.07
N THR A 556 15.54 -15.02 -13.96
CA THR A 556 14.58 -13.93 -13.69
C THR A 556 13.31 -14.01 -14.54
N ALA A 557 13.22 -14.97 -15.45
CA ALA A 557 12.00 -15.28 -16.21
C ALA A 557 10.91 -15.85 -15.31
N THR A 558 9.65 -15.51 -15.56
CA THR A 558 8.53 -16.29 -14.98
C THR A 558 8.46 -17.67 -15.64
N LYS A 559 7.82 -18.64 -14.99
CA LYS A 559 7.73 -20.02 -15.53
C LYS A 559 7.00 -20.09 -16.90
N ARG A 560 6.18 -19.09 -17.24
CA ARG A 560 5.59 -18.94 -18.59
C ARG A 560 6.62 -18.43 -19.60
N GLU A 561 7.48 -17.49 -19.21
CA GLU A 561 8.51 -16.92 -20.08
C GLU A 561 9.69 -17.87 -20.32
N GLU A 562 10.03 -18.75 -19.37
CA GLU A 562 10.97 -19.86 -19.60
C GLU A 562 10.48 -20.84 -20.68
N LEU A 563 9.15 -21.01 -20.82
CA LEU A 563 8.54 -22.13 -21.54
C LEU A 563 7.79 -21.73 -22.81
N GLY A 564 7.41 -20.46 -23.00
CA GLY A 564 6.64 -19.97 -24.14
C GLY A 564 7.27 -18.84 -24.96
N ALA A 565 8.50 -18.41 -24.67
CA ALA A 565 9.18 -17.36 -25.45
C ALA A 565 10.71 -17.41 -25.36
N LEU A 566 11.39 -16.74 -26.29
CA LEU A 566 12.75 -16.24 -26.10
C LEU A 566 12.82 -15.34 -24.85
N PRO A 567 13.67 -15.65 -23.83
CA PRO A 567 13.71 -14.92 -22.57
C PRO A 567 14.52 -13.61 -22.64
N ILE A 568 14.18 -12.73 -23.59
CA ILE A 568 14.82 -11.42 -23.76
C ILE A 568 14.14 -10.43 -22.80
N LEU A 569 14.57 -10.46 -21.54
CA LEU A 569 14.00 -9.64 -20.46
C LEU A 569 14.59 -8.22 -20.37
N PHE A 570 15.72 -7.98 -21.04
CA PHE A 570 16.35 -6.68 -21.20
C PHE A 570 16.14 -6.19 -22.64
N THR A 571 15.34 -5.15 -22.81
CA THR A 571 14.96 -4.56 -24.11
C THR A 571 14.94 -3.04 -24.03
N PRO A 572 15.00 -2.30 -25.15
CA PRO A 572 14.83 -0.84 -25.15
C PRO A 572 13.49 -0.44 -24.53
N VAL A 573 13.54 0.47 -23.56
CA VAL A 573 12.38 0.93 -22.78
C VAL A 573 11.95 2.33 -23.20
N VAL A 574 10.68 2.67 -22.95
CA VAL A 574 10.19 4.03 -23.21
C VAL A 574 10.89 5.01 -22.28
N GLU A 575 11.71 5.86 -22.87
CA GLU A 575 12.45 6.91 -22.20
C GLU A 575 11.50 8.02 -21.75
N LYS A 576 11.82 8.61 -20.60
CA LYS A 576 11.13 9.80 -20.11
C LYS A 576 12.03 11.00 -20.37
N GLU A 577 11.45 12.03 -20.97
CA GLU A 577 12.14 13.27 -21.29
C GLU A 577 12.60 13.96 -19.99
N PHE A 578 13.92 14.13 -19.83
CA PHE A 578 14.57 14.69 -18.64
C PHE A 578 15.64 15.74 -19.03
N SER A 579 15.18 16.85 -19.60
CA SER A 579 15.90 18.10 -19.86
C SER A 579 17.09 18.11 -20.85
N ASP A 580 16.96 18.94 -21.90
CA ASP A 580 17.91 19.39 -22.94
C ASP A 580 18.78 18.34 -23.69
N ASN A 581 18.78 17.09 -23.25
CA ASN A 581 19.29 15.95 -23.99
C ASN A 581 18.22 15.42 -24.95
N GLU A 582 18.61 14.99 -26.15
CA GLU A 582 17.70 14.30 -27.07
C GLU A 582 17.19 12.99 -26.47
N VAL A 583 15.90 12.72 -26.65
CA VAL A 583 15.26 11.45 -26.29
C VAL A 583 15.22 10.56 -27.53
N PHE A 584 15.74 9.34 -27.41
CA PHE A 584 15.85 8.38 -28.50
C PHE A 584 14.58 7.52 -28.65
N LEU A 585 13.90 7.18 -27.54
CA LEU A 585 12.68 6.36 -27.54
C LEU A 585 11.56 6.93 -26.64
N SER A 586 11.01 8.08 -27.04
CA SER A 586 10.06 8.88 -26.24
C SER A 586 8.65 8.31 -26.07
N GLU A 587 8.25 7.33 -26.88
CA GLU A 587 6.99 6.58 -26.71
C GLU A 587 7.19 5.08 -27.04
N ASN A 588 6.19 4.24 -26.80
CA ASN A 588 6.30 2.80 -27.08
C ASN A 588 6.68 2.57 -28.56
N PRO A 589 7.62 1.65 -28.90
CA PRO A 589 8.05 1.43 -30.29
C PRO A 589 6.90 1.22 -31.29
N LEU A 590 5.81 0.54 -30.90
CA LEU A 590 4.63 0.40 -31.76
C LEU A 590 3.94 1.75 -32.01
N ASN A 591 3.85 2.60 -30.99
CA ASN A 591 3.30 3.95 -31.12
C ASN A 591 4.22 4.84 -31.96
N VAL A 592 5.55 4.79 -31.77
CA VAL A 592 6.55 5.50 -32.61
C VAL A 592 6.37 5.14 -34.07
N MET A 593 6.36 3.83 -34.38
CA MET A 593 6.20 3.31 -35.75
C MET A 593 4.85 3.67 -36.37
N LEU A 594 3.77 3.71 -35.59
CA LEU A 594 2.44 4.10 -36.07
C LEU A 594 2.29 5.62 -36.23
N SER A 595 2.89 6.41 -35.36
CA SER A 595 2.77 7.88 -35.31
C SER A 595 3.68 8.61 -36.29
N GLY A 596 4.78 7.97 -36.72
CA GLY A 596 5.80 8.60 -37.57
C GLY A 596 6.78 9.49 -36.82
N LYS A 597 6.80 9.45 -35.46
CA LYS A 597 7.71 10.25 -34.63
C LYS A 597 9.11 9.65 -34.52
N PHE A 598 9.78 9.53 -35.67
CA PHE A 598 11.16 9.09 -35.78
C PHE A 598 11.83 9.76 -36.97
N ASN A 599 13.16 9.76 -37.01
CA ASN A 599 13.91 10.28 -38.14
C ASN A 599 13.64 9.41 -39.38
N SER A 600 12.86 9.92 -40.33
CA SER A 600 12.58 9.23 -41.58
C SER A 600 13.84 9.19 -42.44
N VAL A 601 14.36 7.99 -42.61
CA VAL A 601 15.50 7.66 -43.47
C VAL A 601 15.11 6.54 -44.44
N PRO A 602 15.80 6.39 -45.58
CA PRO A 602 15.71 5.17 -46.37
C PRO A 602 16.03 3.96 -45.49
N LEU A 603 15.16 2.95 -45.49
CA LEU A 603 15.27 1.78 -44.61
C LEU A 603 15.52 0.52 -45.43
N ILE A 604 16.49 -0.28 -45.02
CA ILE A 604 16.63 -1.68 -45.44
C ILE A 604 16.38 -2.54 -44.20
N THR A 605 15.54 -3.56 -44.34
CA THR A 605 15.28 -4.56 -43.32
C THR A 605 15.12 -5.93 -43.99
N GLY A 606 15.21 -7.01 -43.24
CA GLY A 606 15.04 -8.35 -43.80
C GLY A 606 14.91 -9.42 -42.73
N TYR A 607 14.88 -10.67 -43.19
CA TYR A 607 14.81 -11.87 -42.37
C TYR A 607 15.45 -13.05 -43.11
N THR A 608 15.95 -14.04 -42.36
CA THR A 608 16.43 -15.31 -42.94
C THR A 608 15.27 -16.26 -43.24
N SER A 609 15.44 -17.19 -44.18
CA SER A 609 14.35 -18.03 -44.66
C SER A 609 13.83 -19.06 -43.64
N SER A 610 14.50 -19.26 -42.51
CA SER A 610 14.03 -20.07 -41.39
C SER A 610 14.69 -19.67 -40.06
N GLU A 611 14.51 -18.40 -39.67
CA GLU A 611 15.03 -17.77 -38.43
C GLU A 611 14.97 -18.71 -37.21
N GLY A 612 13.83 -19.38 -37.04
CA GLY A 612 13.50 -20.27 -35.93
C GLY A 612 14.32 -21.57 -35.85
N LEU A 613 15.13 -21.92 -36.85
CA LEU A 613 16.10 -23.03 -36.76
C LEU A 613 17.03 -22.88 -35.54
N LEU A 614 17.39 -21.65 -35.17
CA LEU A 614 18.18 -21.33 -33.97
C LEU A 614 17.48 -21.72 -32.65
N ARG A 615 16.15 -21.94 -32.66
CA ARG A 615 15.36 -22.37 -31.50
C ARG A 615 15.13 -23.88 -31.41
N VAL A 616 15.08 -24.59 -32.53
CA VAL A 616 14.54 -25.97 -32.64
C VAL A 616 15.02 -26.90 -31.53
N ILE A 617 16.34 -27.00 -31.29
CA ILE A 617 16.92 -27.91 -30.29
C ILE A 617 16.31 -27.68 -28.89
N ALA A 618 16.16 -26.43 -28.49
CA ALA A 618 15.66 -26.04 -27.17
C ALA A 618 14.12 -25.91 -27.11
N GLU A 619 13.40 -26.22 -28.20
CA GLU A 619 11.96 -26.47 -28.18
C GLU A 619 11.64 -27.97 -28.28
N ILE A 620 12.52 -28.79 -28.88
CA ILE A 620 12.45 -30.25 -28.85
C ILE A 620 12.42 -30.76 -27.40
N GLU A 621 13.23 -30.17 -26.51
CA GLU A 621 13.22 -30.44 -25.06
C GLU A 621 11.91 -30.07 -24.35
N LYS A 622 11.03 -29.28 -25.00
CA LYS A 622 9.76 -28.77 -24.43
C LYS A 622 8.51 -29.31 -25.09
N LEU A 623 8.60 -30.16 -26.13
CA LEU A 623 7.44 -30.63 -26.91
C LEU A 623 6.35 -31.23 -26.02
N ASP A 624 6.76 -31.97 -24.99
CA ASP A 624 5.87 -32.61 -24.04
C ASP A 624 5.01 -31.61 -23.23
N PHE A 625 5.46 -30.36 -23.09
CA PHE A 625 4.72 -29.26 -22.46
C PHE A 625 3.98 -28.40 -23.50
N ILE A 626 4.58 -28.14 -24.66
CA ILE A 626 3.97 -27.43 -25.80
C ILE A 626 2.69 -28.15 -26.28
N ASN A 627 2.75 -29.47 -26.42
CA ASN A 627 1.63 -30.30 -26.87
C ASN A 627 0.47 -30.34 -25.85
N LYS A 628 0.75 -30.17 -24.55
CA LYS A 628 -0.20 -30.25 -23.42
C LYS A 628 -0.72 -28.90 -22.93
N CYS A 629 -0.05 -27.79 -23.25
CA CYS A 629 -0.42 -26.44 -22.80
C CYS A 629 -0.38 -25.42 -23.94
N PRO A 630 -1.30 -25.48 -24.93
CA PRO A 630 -1.19 -24.67 -26.15
C PRO A 630 -1.22 -23.15 -25.93
N SER A 631 -1.75 -22.63 -24.81
CA SER A 631 -1.73 -21.18 -24.53
C SER A 631 -0.32 -20.57 -24.37
N LEU A 632 0.72 -21.40 -24.29
CA LEU A 632 2.14 -21.00 -24.34
C LEU A 632 2.59 -20.56 -25.73
N LEU A 633 1.90 -21.02 -26.79
CA LEU A 633 2.18 -20.68 -28.18
C LEU A 633 1.80 -19.24 -28.53
N VAL A 634 1.04 -18.57 -27.66
CA VAL A 634 0.52 -17.22 -27.89
C VAL A 634 1.61 -16.18 -27.57
N PRO A 635 2.04 -15.37 -28.55
CA PRO A 635 3.03 -14.31 -28.34
C PRO A 635 2.65 -13.35 -27.20
N LYS A 636 3.67 -12.90 -26.46
CA LYS A 636 3.51 -12.10 -25.23
C LYS A 636 2.69 -10.81 -25.42
N ASP A 637 2.81 -10.17 -26.59
CA ASP A 637 2.08 -8.94 -26.91
C ASP A 637 0.58 -9.17 -27.21
N ILE A 638 0.22 -10.34 -27.75
CA ILE A 638 -1.16 -10.82 -27.85
C ILE A 638 -1.67 -11.24 -26.45
N TYR A 639 -0.91 -12.07 -25.73
CA TYR A 639 -1.31 -12.62 -24.43
C TYR A 639 -1.63 -11.51 -23.41
N MET A 640 -0.85 -10.43 -23.37
CA MET A 640 -1.09 -9.26 -22.52
C MET A 640 -2.35 -8.43 -22.89
N LYS A 641 -3.16 -8.87 -23.86
CA LYS A 641 -4.42 -8.22 -24.30
C LYS A 641 -5.65 -9.10 -24.15
N ILE A 642 -5.52 -10.36 -23.73
CA ILE A 642 -6.60 -11.35 -23.73
C ILE A 642 -6.74 -12.07 -22.37
N THR A 643 -7.84 -12.78 -22.16
CA THR A 643 -8.03 -13.68 -21.00
C THR A 643 -7.32 -15.01 -21.23
N GLU A 644 -7.06 -15.78 -20.16
CA GLU A 644 -6.43 -17.11 -20.32
C GLU A 644 -7.28 -18.05 -21.17
N ASP A 645 -8.61 -18.04 -21.04
CA ASP A 645 -9.53 -18.82 -21.88
C ASP A 645 -9.34 -18.53 -23.38
N LYS A 646 -9.09 -17.27 -23.71
CA LYS A 646 -8.84 -16.83 -25.09
C LYS A 646 -7.39 -17.09 -25.51
N ALA A 647 -6.45 -17.14 -24.58
CA ALA A 647 -5.09 -17.63 -24.84
C ALA A 647 -5.09 -19.14 -25.12
N LEU A 648 -5.99 -19.92 -24.48
CA LEU A 648 -6.20 -21.34 -24.79
C LEU A 648 -6.81 -21.51 -26.19
N ASP A 649 -7.88 -20.80 -26.56
CA ASP A 649 -8.41 -20.79 -27.93
C ASP A 649 -7.33 -20.47 -28.97
N PHE A 650 -6.58 -19.38 -28.75
CA PHE A 650 -5.52 -18.96 -29.67
C PHE A 650 -4.39 -20.01 -29.76
N GLY A 651 -4.03 -20.63 -28.63
CA GLY A 651 -3.08 -21.72 -28.55
C GLY A 651 -3.48 -22.94 -29.37
N GLU A 652 -4.70 -23.44 -29.17
CA GLU A 652 -5.24 -24.58 -29.92
C GLU A 652 -5.34 -24.26 -31.42
N ARG A 653 -5.68 -23.01 -31.78
CA ARG A 653 -5.70 -22.55 -33.18
C ARG A 653 -4.30 -22.51 -33.81
N ILE A 654 -3.25 -22.23 -33.03
CA ILE A 654 -1.85 -22.31 -33.49
C ILE A 654 -1.43 -23.78 -33.67
N LYS A 655 -1.68 -24.64 -32.67
CA LYS A 655 -1.48 -26.10 -32.77
C LYS A 655 -2.15 -26.67 -34.04
N GLN A 656 -3.43 -26.36 -34.22
CA GLN A 656 -4.23 -26.83 -35.34
C GLN A 656 -3.78 -26.30 -36.71
N PHE A 657 -3.13 -25.13 -36.77
CA PHE A 657 -2.62 -24.54 -38.01
C PHE A 657 -1.29 -25.14 -38.48
N TYR A 658 -0.38 -25.44 -37.55
CA TYR A 658 0.97 -25.94 -37.88
C TYR A 658 1.10 -27.47 -37.89
N TRP A 659 0.49 -28.19 -36.93
CA TRP A 659 0.59 -29.67 -36.87
C TRP A 659 -0.74 -30.41 -36.70
N GLY A 660 -1.83 -29.73 -36.37
CA GLY A 660 -3.17 -30.31 -36.37
C GLY A 660 -3.55 -31.02 -35.05
N ASN A 661 -4.44 -32.02 -35.16
CA ASN A 661 -4.92 -32.84 -34.03
C ASN A 661 -3.89 -33.86 -33.48
N ARG A 662 -2.69 -33.95 -34.06
CA ARG A 662 -1.61 -34.78 -33.52
C ARG A 662 -0.72 -33.94 -32.59
N ASP A 663 0.28 -34.58 -32.02
CA ASP A 663 1.35 -33.91 -31.29
C ASP A 663 2.61 -33.76 -32.17
N LEU A 664 3.44 -32.76 -31.85
CA LEU A 664 4.78 -32.58 -32.43
C LEU A 664 5.74 -33.65 -31.90
N THR A 665 6.58 -34.20 -32.79
CA THR A 665 7.74 -35.04 -32.44
C THR A 665 9.06 -34.29 -32.69
N ALA A 666 10.18 -34.89 -32.27
CA ALA A 666 11.51 -34.33 -32.53
C ALA A 666 11.87 -34.31 -34.04
N ASP A 667 11.13 -35.04 -34.88
CA ASP A 667 11.32 -35.11 -36.34
C ASP A 667 10.69 -33.91 -37.07
N ASP A 668 9.77 -33.18 -36.42
CA ASP A 668 9.03 -32.04 -36.97
C ASP A 668 9.85 -30.74 -37.06
N ILE A 669 11.16 -30.85 -37.27
CA ILE A 669 12.16 -29.76 -37.26
C ILE A 669 11.72 -28.55 -38.08
N GLU A 670 11.22 -28.76 -39.30
CA GLU A 670 10.75 -27.69 -40.19
C GLU A 670 9.49 -26.99 -39.65
N ILE A 671 8.57 -27.71 -39.00
CA ILE A 671 7.34 -27.15 -38.42
C ILE A 671 7.69 -26.32 -37.17
N ILE A 672 8.60 -26.83 -36.34
CA ILE A 672 9.11 -26.13 -35.15
C ILE A 672 9.87 -24.87 -35.59
N ALA A 673 10.69 -24.95 -36.65
CA ALA A 673 11.42 -23.80 -37.19
C ALA A 673 10.48 -22.74 -37.79
N ASP A 674 9.45 -23.13 -38.55
CA ASP A 674 8.46 -22.19 -39.09
C ASP A 674 7.63 -21.52 -37.98
N LEU A 675 7.17 -22.29 -36.98
CA LEU A 675 6.48 -21.77 -35.79
C LEU A 675 7.32 -20.72 -35.04
N GLN A 676 8.58 -21.06 -34.75
CA GLN A 676 9.48 -20.17 -34.01
C GLN A 676 9.93 -18.96 -34.84
N SER A 677 10.06 -19.11 -36.16
CA SER A 677 10.27 -17.98 -37.08
C SER A 677 9.12 -16.99 -36.96
N ASP A 678 7.88 -17.46 -36.91
CA ASP A 678 6.71 -16.58 -37.00
C ASP A 678 6.34 -15.92 -35.67
N ILE A 679 6.52 -16.63 -34.55
CA ILE A 679 6.31 -16.10 -33.19
C ILE A 679 7.33 -15.00 -32.86
N HIS A 680 8.59 -15.13 -33.29
CA HIS A 680 9.67 -14.24 -32.84
C HIS A 680 10.22 -13.27 -33.89
N PHE A 681 10.13 -13.58 -35.19
CA PHE A 681 10.83 -12.81 -36.23
C PHE A 681 9.88 -12.34 -37.35
N LEU A 682 9.25 -13.24 -38.11
CA LEU A 682 8.51 -12.92 -39.33
C LEU A 682 7.42 -11.87 -39.09
N MET A 683 6.57 -12.09 -38.09
CA MET A 683 5.45 -11.18 -37.82
C MET A 683 5.93 -9.82 -37.29
N ALA A 684 7.04 -9.77 -36.56
CA ALA A 684 7.67 -8.51 -36.15
C ALA A 684 8.22 -7.73 -37.35
N THR A 685 9.01 -8.40 -38.22
CA THR A 685 9.62 -7.80 -39.41
C THR A 685 8.57 -7.28 -40.40
N TYR A 686 7.51 -8.04 -40.69
CA TYR A 686 6.44 -7.59 -41.59
C TYR A 686 5.60 -6.45 -41.00
N ARG A 687 5.41 -6.41 -39.67
CA ARG A 687 4.74 -5.27 -39.00
C ARG A 687 5.61 -4.02 -39.04
N ALA A 688 6.90 -4.14 -38.77
CA ALA A 688 7.86 -3.04 -38.90
C ALA A 688 7.88 -2.49 -40.34
N ALA A 689 8.00 -3.35 -41.36
CA ALA A 689 8.00 -2.93 -42.76
C ALA A 689 6.70 -2.21 -43.18
N ASP A 690 5.52 -2.69 -42.76
CA ASP A 690 4.23 -2.03 -43.04
C ASP A 690 4.04 -0.69 -42.32
N TYR A 691 4.73 -0.45 -41.20
CA TYR A 691 4.66 0.81 -40.48
C TYR A 691 5.72 1.80 -40.98
N PHE A 692 6.98 1.38 -41.11
CA PHE A 692 8.05 2.22 -41.63
C PHE A 692 7.80 2.68 -43.07
N SER A 693 7.34 1.82 -43.99
CA SER A 693 7.11 2.18 -45.41
C SER A 693 6.06 3.28 -45.65
N LYS A 694 5.28 3.66 -44.62
CA LYS A 694 4.41 4.84 -44.65
C LYS A 694 5.22 6.15 -44.63
N TYR A 695 6.32 6.15 -43.88
CA TYR A 695 7.10 7.32 -43.50
C TYR A 695 8.54 7.29 -44.05
N CYS A 696 9.30 6.22 -43.81
CA CYS A 696 10.58 5.91 -44.46
C CYS A 696 10.38 5.66 -45.95
N LYS A 697 11.01 6.44 -46.82
CA LYS A 697 10.90 6.26 -48.28
C LYS A 697 12.26 6.51 -48.96
N PRO A 698 12.78 5.55 -49.75
CA PRO A 698 12.27 4.17 -49.90
C PRO A 698 12.46 3.31 -48.64
N THR A 699 11.55 2.37 -48.40
CA THR A 699 11.82 1.19 -47.56
C THR A 699 12.05 -0.01 -48.49
N PHE A 700 12.97 -0.90 -48.12
CA PHE A 700 13.29 -2.13 -48.82
C PHE A 700 13.22 -3.30 -47.84
N LEU A 701 12.66 -4.43 -48.28
CA LEU A 701 12.69 -5.70 -47.57
C LEU A 701 13.60 -6.68 -48.33
N TYR A 702 14.35 -7.51 -47.63
CA TYR A 702 14.99 -8.71 -48.18
C TYR A 702 14.54 -9.99 -47.46
N ARG A 703 14.73 -11.12 -48.13
CA ARG A 703 14.57 -12.48 -47.59
C ARG A 703 15.85 -13.25 -47.94
N PHE A 704 16.61 -13.68 -46.94
CA PHE A 704 17.91 -14.32 -47.14
C PHE A 704 17.78 -15.85 -47.12
N ASP A 705 18.23 -16.51 -48.19
CA ASP A 705 18.09 -17.95 -48.43
C ASP A 705 19.33 -18.54 -49.14
N LEU A 706 20.43 -17.79 -49.19
CA LEU A 706 21.71 -18.20 -49.78
C LEU A 706 22.46 -19.17 -48.85
N LYS A 707 23.01 -20.25 -49.44
CA LYS A 707 23.68 -21.33 -48.72
C LYS A 707 25.08 -21.60 -49.29
N THR A 708 26.11 -21.16 -48.56
CA THR A 708 27.53 -21.38 -48.88
C THR A 708 28.30 -21.86 -47.64
N GLU A 709 29.62 -22.00 -47.74
CA GLU A 709 30.48 -22.30 -46.58
C GLU A 709 30.57 -21.20 -45.51
N LEU A 710 29.87 -20.06 -45.68
CA LEU A 710 29.66 -19.01 -44.66
C LEU A 710 28.43 -19.27 -43.76
N ASN A 711 27.56 -20.24 -44.08
CA ASN A 711 26.44 -20.65 -43.23
C ASN A 711 26.91 -21.48 -42.01
N TRP A 712 27.59 -20.79 -41.10
CA TRP A 712 28.35 -21.39 -40.01
C TRP A 712 27.45 -21.87 -38.88
N ILE A 713 26.37 -21.14 -38.54
CA ILE A 713 25.44 -21.50 -37.46
C ILE A 713 24.75 -22.83 -37.76
N SER A 714 24.27 -22.98 -39.00
CA SER A 714 23.68 -24.21 -39.53
C SER A 714 24.56 -25.44 -39.26
N LYS A 715 25.87 -25.29 -39.50
CA LYS A 715 26.86 -26.37 -39.39
C LYS A 715 27.37 -26.58 -37.96
N TYR A 716 27.47 -25.52 -37.17
CA TYR A 716 27.92 -25.55 -35.78
C TYR A 716 26.91 -26.25 -34.87
N LEU A 717 25.61 -26.00 -35.05
CA LEU A 717 24.54 -26.59 -34.24
C LEU A 717 24.23 -28.06 -34.57
N GLY A 718 24.91 -28.66 -35.54
CA GLY A 718 24.70 -30.06 -35.94
C GLY A 718 23.31 -30.37 -36.51
N LEU A 719 22.56 -29.33 -36.90
CA LEU A 719 21.22 -29.47 -37.45
C LEU A 719 21.27 -30.25 -38.77
N PRO A 720 20.29 -31.13 -39.05
CA PRO A 720 20.14 -31.70 -40.39
C PRO A 720 19.93 -30.57 -41.41
N SER A 721 20.30 -30.80 -42.67
CA SER A 721 20.31 -29.80 -43.74
C SER A 721 18.90 -29.36 -44.16
N GLY A 722 18.26 -28.56 -43.29
CA GLY A 722 16.89 -28.09 -43.42
C GLY A 722 16.67 -27.13 -44.57
N ARG A 723 15.40 -26.80 -44.82
CA ARG A 723 14.97 -26.09 -46.03
C ARG A 723 15.52 -24.67 -46.13
N GLY A 724 15.50 -23.91 -45.03
CA GLY A 724 15.95 -22.50 -44.99
C GLY A 724 17.29 -22.27 -44.32
N VAL A 725 17.60 -21.00 -44.07
CA VAL A 725 18.79 -20.46 -43.40
C VAL A 725 18.39 -19.99 -41.99
N PRO A 726 19.16 -20.30 -40.93
CA PRO A 726 18.89 -19.85 -39.56
C PRO A 726 19.23 -18.37 -39.36
N HIS A 727 18.71 -17.79 -38.29
CA HIS A 727 19.07 -16.45 -37.83
C HIS A 727 20.60 -16.28 -37.67
N VAL A 728 21.12 -15.09 -37.98
CA VAL A 728 22.54 -14.66 -37.92
C VAL A 728 23.41 -15.16 -39.08
N ASP A 729 23.05 -16.23 -39.80
CA ASP A 729 23.86 -16.76 -40.91
C ASP A 729 24.04 -15.75 -42.08
N GLU A 730 23.14 -14.77 -42.24
CA GLU A 730 23.25 -13.72 -43.26
C GLU A 730 24.29 -12.64 -42.92
N LEU A 731 24.56 -12.41 -41.63
CA LEU A 731 25.48 -11.36 -41.18
C LEU A 731 26.91 -11.62 -41.63
N PHE A 732 27.31 -12.89 -41.82
CA PHE A 732 28.63 -13.27 -42.32
C PHE A 732 28.87 -12.91 -43.80
N TYR A 733 27.81 -12.56 -44.54
CA TYR A 733 27.90 -12.05 -45.91
C TYR A 733 27.91 -10.52 -45.94
N ILE A 734 27.03 -9.91 -45.14
CA ILE A 734 26.85 -8.45 -45.06
C ILE A 734 28.07 -7.77 -44.42
N PHE A 735 28.66 -8.40 -43.40
CA PHE A 735 29.80 -7.87 -42.65
C PHE A 735 31.04 -8.75 -42.83
N SER A 736 32.19 -8.10 -43.03
CA SER A 736 33.48 -8.76 -43.24
C SER A 736 33.97 -9.47 -41.97
N SER A 737 34.43 -10.72 -42.11
CA SER A 737 35.03 -11.51 -41.02
C SER A 737 36.37 -12.12 -41.43
N ASP A 738 37.38 -12.05 -40.56
CA ASP A 738 38.72 -12.62 -40.80
C ASP A 738 38.72 -14.15 -40.96
N LEU A 739 37.63 -14.83 -40.59
CA LEU A 739 37.54 -16.29 -40.57
C LEU A 739 37.67 -16.95 -41.96
N LYS A 740 37.25 -16.29 -43.06
CA LYS A 740 37.25 -16.87 -44.43
C LYS A 740 37.36 -15.84 -45.56
N ARG A 741 38.55 -15.26 -45.73
CA ARG A 741 38.84 -14.28 -46.80
C ARG A 741 38.46 -14.78 -48.21
N ASP A 742 38.87 -16.00 -48.55
CA ASP A 742 38.75 -16.63 -49.87
C ASP A 742 37.28 -16.85 -50.34
N THR A 743 36.30 -16.81 -49.42
CA THR A 743 34.88 -16.97 -49.80
C THR A 743 34.26 -15.64 -50.23
N TYR A 744 34.70 -14.52 -49.67
CA TYR A 744 34.25 -13.18 -50.10
C TYR A 744 34.67 -12.87 -51.54
N GLU A 745 35.78 -13.42 -52.02
CA GLU A 745 36.24 -13.27 -53.41
C GLU A 745 35.31 -13.95 -54.44
N LYS A 746 34.41 -14.84 -53.99
CA LYS A 746 33.42 -15.52 -54.86
C LYS A 746 32.08 -14.78 -54.97
N HIS A 747 31.76 -13.94 -53.99
CA HIS A 747 30.50 -13.19 -53.88
C HIS A 747 30.74 -11.71 -53.55
N PRO A 748 31.58 -10.99 -54.33
CA PRO A 748 31.91 -9.59 -54.07
C PRO A 748 30.68 -8.66 -54.14
N GLU A 749 29.61 -9.06 -54.84
CA GLU A 749 28.37 -8.31 -55.00
C GLU A 749 27.55 -8.16 -53.71
N LEU A 750 27.77 -9.02 -52.71
CA LEU A 750 27.07 -8.96 -51.41
C LEU A 750 27.91 -8.35 -50.28
N HIS A 751 29.22 -8.18 -50.48
CA HIS A 751 30.17 -7.80 -49.43
C HIS A 751 30.27 -6.27 -49.29
N ASN A 752 30.03 -5.76 -48.07
CA ASN A 752 30.17 -4.34 -47.69
C ASN A 752 29.37 -3.30 -48.53
N ASN A 753 28.55 -3.71 -49.51
CA ASN A 753 27.72 -2.79 -50.30
C ASN A 753 26.24 -3.22 -50.36
N PRO A 754 25.45 -3.04 -49.29
CA PRO A 754 24.01 -3.31 -49.28
C PRO A 754 23.19 -2.24 -50.03
N THR A 755 23.78 -1.46 -50.94
CA THR A 755 23.12 -0.32 -51.59
C THR A 755 22.06 -0.80 -52.61
N PRO A 756 20.79 -0.34 -52.53
CA PRO A 756 19.74 -0.70 -53.48
C PRO A 756 19.86 0.02 -54.84
N ASP A 757 20.97 -0.21 -55.55
CA ASP A 757 21.24 0.32 -56.88
C ASP A 757 21.48 -0.79 -57.93
N THR A 758 21.85 -0.41 -59.15
CA THR A 758 22.00 -1.33 -60.29
C THR A 758 23.29 -2.18 -60.27
N SER A 759 24.24 -1.96 -59.36
CA SER A 759 25.46 -2.77 -59.27
C SER A 759 25.19 -4.22 -58.86
N LEU A 760 24.06 -4.47 -58.18
CA LEU A 760 23.60 -5.81 -57.79
C LEU A 760 23.03 -6.64 -58.96
N GLY A 761 23.02 -6.11 -60.18
CA GLY A 761 22.45 -6.79 -61.38
C GLY A 761 20.92 -6.90 -61.40
N VAL A 762 20.23 -6.61 -60.29
CA VAL A 762 18.77 -6.63 -60.14
C VAL A 762 18.26 -5.28 -59.63
N THR A 763 17.12 -4.82 -60.15
CA THR A 763 16.48 -3.59 -59.65
C THR A 763 15.66 -3.90 -58.39
N TRP A 764 16.24 -3.64 -57.22
CA TRP A 764 15.53 -3.77 -55.95
C TRP A 764 14.32 -2.80 -55.92
N THR A 765 13.10 -3.35 -55.89
CA THR A 765 11.88 -2.53 -55.82
C THR A 765 11.57 -2.19 -54.36
N PRO A 766 11.27 -0.93 -54.01
CA PRO A 766 10.83 -0.57 -52.66
C PRO A 766 9.60 -1.34 -52.20
N TYR A 767 9.58 -1.70 -50.91
CA TYR A 767 8.48 -2.36 -50.23
C TYR A 767 7.25 -1.44 -50.15
N SER A 768 6.07 -1.99 -50.49
CA SER A 768 4.78 -1.37 -50.25
C SER A 768 3.88 -2.29 -49.43
N ALA A 769 3.19 -1.76 -48.42
CA ALA A 769 2.22 -2.52 -47.61
C ALA A 769 1.09 -3.19 -48.45
N THR A 770 0.90 -2.76 -49.70
CA THR A 770 -0.07 -3.32 -50.67
C THR A 770 0.45 -4.47 -51.53
N ARG A 771 1.75 -4.58 -51.80
CA ARG A 771 2.32 -5.62 -52.69
C ARG A 771 3.43 -6.45 -52.04
N LYS A 772 3.94 -5.99 -50.89
CA LYS A 772 4.94 -6.61 -50.00
C LYS A 772 6.13 -7.17 -50.78
N GLU A 773 6.75 -6.30 -51.57
CA GLU A 773 7.92 -6.57 -52.42
C GLU A 773 9.17 -6.79 -51.58
N TYR A 774 9.96 -7.82 -51.91
CA TYR A 774 11.23 -8.09 -51.24
C TYR A 774 12.30 -8.59 -52.22
N LEU A 775 13.57 -8.31 -51.93
CA LEU A 775 14.70 -8.93 -52.62
C LEU A 775 14.94 -10.32 -52.04
N GLN A 776 14.79 -11.36 -52.87
CA GLN A 776 15.24 -12.70 -52.56
C GLN A 776 16.75 -12.76 -52.78
N ILE A 777 17.50 -12.90 -51.68
CA ILE A 777 18.95 -13.12 -51.70
C ILE A 777 19.15 -14.64 -51.61
N GLY A 778 19.34 -15.29 -52.76
CA GLY A 778 19.66 -16.71 -52.89
C GLY A 778 20.87 -16.89 -53.80
N ASN A 779 21.00 -18.05 -54.44
CA ASN A 779 22.03 -18.30 -55.46
C ASN A 779 21.95 -17.33 -56.66
N GLU A 780 20.77 -16.74 -56.89
CA GLU A 780 20.54 -15.61 -57.79
C GLU A 780 19.73 -14.53 -57.06
N LEU A 781 19.99 -13.26 -57.36
CA LEU A 781 19.27 -12.12 -56.77
C LEU A 781 18.01 -11.82 -57.58
N SER A 782 16.83 -11.89 -56.95
CA SER A 782 15.54 -11.76 -57.65
C SER A 782 14.45 -11.07 -56.82
N MET A 783 13.47 -10.45 -57.46
CA MET A 783 12.39 -9.73 -56.76
C MET A 783 11.16 -10.61 -56.52
N GLY A 784 10.84 -10.85 -55.24
CA GLY A 784 9.63 -11.55 -54.79
C GLY A 784 8.52 -10.61 -54.28
N ARG A 785 7.35 -11.18 -53.96
CA ARG A 785 6.19 -10.48 -53.39
C ARG A 785 5.38 -11.38 -52.46
N ASN A 786 4.92 -10.85 -51.33
CA ASN A 786 4.10 -11.56 -50.33
C ASN A 786 4.66 -12.95 -49.95
N ALA A 787 5.94 -13.01 -49.57
CA ALA A 787 6.49 -14.24 -49.02
C ALA A 787 5.73 -14.67 -47.75
N GLU A 788 5.70 -15.97 -47.50
CA GLU A 788 5.08 -16.61 -46.33
C GLU A 788 3.58 -16.24 -46.10
N LYS A 789 2.88 -15.78 -47.15
CA LYS A 789 1.52 -15.21 -47.10
C LYS A 789 0.52 -15.98 -46.25
N THR A 790 0.46 -17.32 -46.38
CA THR A 790 -0.51 -18.15 -45.64
C THR A 790 -0.29 -18.07 -44.12
N ARG A 791 0.96 -17.95 -43.67
CA ARG A 791 1.35 -17.81 -42.27
C ARG A 791 1.09 -16.39 -41.78
N LEU A 792 1.41 -15.38 -42.58
CA LEU A 792 1.05 -13.97 -42.30
C LEU A 792 -0.48 -13.77 -42.19
N ASP A 793 -1.27 -14.32 -43.11
CA ASP A 793 -2.75 -14.27 -43.09
C ASP A 793 -3.37 -15.02 -41.88
N PHE A 794 -2.62 -15.92 -41.25
CA PHE A 794 -3.00 -16.61 -40.02
C PHE A 794 -2.69 -15.74 -38.79
N TRP A 795 -1.44 -15.31 -38.61
CA TRP A 795 -1.06 -14.49 -37.45
C TRP A 795 -1.78 -13.15 -37.43
N ASP A 796 -1.99 -12.50 -38.58
CA ASP A 796 -2.70 -11.22 -38.65
C ASP A 796 -4.13 -11.31 -38.09
N ARG A 797 -4.80 -12.48 -38.19
CA ARG A 797 -6.10 -12.72 -37.55
C ARG A 797 -5.97 -12.72 -36.03
N LEU A 798 -5.04 -13.50 -35.47
CA LEU A 798 -4.85 -13.57 -34.01
C LEU A 798 -4.49 -12.20 -33.41
N TYR A 799 -3.59 -11.45 -34.06
CA TYR A 799 -3.26 -10.08 -33.68
C TYR A 799 -4.49 -9.17 -33.74
N THR A 800 -5.28 -9.21 -34.82
CA THR A 800 -6.50 -8.39 -34.99
C THR A 800 -7.59 -8.76 -33.97
N GLU A 801 -7.80 -10.05 -33.71
CA GLU A 801 -8.77 -10.55 -32.74
C GLU A 801 -8.38 -10.23 -31.28
N ALA A 802 -7.10 -9.94 -31.01
CA ALA A 802 -6.61 -9.37 -29.74
C ALA A 802 -6.60 -7.82 -29.72
N GLY A 803 -7.10 -7.16 -30.76
CA GLY A 803 -7.20 -5.70 -30.84
C GLY A 803 -5.94 -4.97 -31.28
N LEU A 804 -4.96 -5.66 -31.87
CA LEU A 804 -3.78 -5.05 -32.47
C LEU A 804 -4.06 -4.69 -33.95
N PRO A 805 -3.40 -3.66 -34.54
CA PRO A 805 -3.67 -3.29 -35.93
C PRO A 805 -3.32 -4.41 -36.93
N SER A 806 -4.17 -4.60 -37.93
CA SER A 806 -3.95 -5.51 -39.07
C SER A 806 -2.95 -4.92 -40.07
N ILE A 807 -2.13 -5.80 -40.65
CA ILE A 807 -1.19 -5.56 -41.75
C ILE A 807 -1.58 -6.31 -43.05
N VAL A 808 -2.78 -6.90 -43.10
CA VAL A 808 -3.34 -7.58 -44.27
C VAL A 808 -4.64 -6.89 -44.68
N LYS A 809 -4.66 -6.21 -45.83
CA LYS A 809 -5.87 -5.59 -46.38
C LYS A 809 -6.95 -6.63 -46.71
N ARG A 810 -7.88 -6.85 -45.78
CA ARG A 810 -9.14 -7.55 -46.02
C ARG A 810 -10.17 -6.57 -46.57
N PHE A 811 -10.83 -6.94 -47.67
CA PHE A 811 -12.14 -6.35 -47.99
C PHE A 811 -13.09 -6.77 -46.88
N ILE A 812 -13.52 -5.81 -46.05
CA ILE A 812 -14.56 -6.05 -45.06
C ILE A 812 -15.87 -6.22 -45.82
N PHE A 813 -16.26 -7.47 -46.04
CA PHE A 813 -17.67 -7.79 -46.27
C PHE A 813 -18.41 -7.39 -44.99
N THR A 814 -19.13 -6.27 -45.06
CA THR A 814 -20.11 -5.89 -44.03
C THR A 814 -21.23 -6.92 -44.06
N PHE A 815 -21.07 -7.97 -43.25
CA PHE A 815 -22.19 -8.84 -42.88
C PHE A 815 -23.23 -7.96 -42.20
N THR A 816 -24.27 -7.63 -42.95
CA THR A 816 -25.46 -6.99 -42.41
C THR A 816 -26.14 -8.03 -41.55
N PHE A 817 -25.83 -8.03 -40.25
CA PHE A 817 -26.55 -8.86 -39.29
C PHE A 817 -28.04 -8.51 -39.41
N LEU A 818 -28.83 -9.50 -39.83
CA LEU A 818 -30.28 -9.40 -39.80
C LEU A 818 -30.68 -9.13 -38.35
N LYS A 819 -31.33 -7.99 -38.11
CA LYS A 819 -31.95 -7.72 -36.81
C LYS A 819 -33.02 -8.79 -36.58
N GLN A 820 -32.68 -9.80 -35.79
CA GLN A 820 -33.66 -10.69 -35.19
C GLN A 820 -34.56 -9.82 -34.29
N ASN A 821 -35.87 -10.01 -34.34
CA ASN A 821 -36.83 -9.09 -33.72
C ASN A 821 -36.76 -9.15 -32.19
N SER A 822 -35.92 -8.32 -31.59
CA SER A 822 -35.87 -8.12 -30.14
C SER A 822 -37.25 -7.68 -29.62
N PRO A 823 -37.81 -8.35 -28.61
CA PRO A 823 -39.11 -8.00 -28.04
C PRO A 823 -39.06 -6.63 -27.36
N ILE A 824 -39.98 -5.74 -27.72
CA ILE A 824 -40.13 -4.42 -27.08
C ILE A 824 -41.39 -4.40 -26.22
N LEU A 825 -41.23 -4.16 -24.91
CA LEU A 825 -42.32 -3.95 -23.97
C LEU A 825 -42.53 -2.46 -23.69
N ASN A 826 -43.78 -2.05 -23.51
CA ASN A 826 -44.14 -0.72 -23.04
C ASN A 826 -44.40 -0.81 -21.52
N LEU A 827 -43.46 -0.34 -20.71
CA LEU A 827 -43.66 -0.14 -19.28
C LEU A 827 -44.31 1.23 -19.03
N LYS A 828 -44.82 1.46 -17.81
CA LYS A 828 -45.36 2.75 -17.37
C LYS A 828 -44.35 3.89 -17.58
N ASP A 829 -43.08 3.60 -17.35
CA ASP A 829 -41.99 4.58 -17.32
C ASP A 829 -41.20 4.62 -18.65
N GLY A 830 -41.48 3.76 -19.62
CA GLY A 830 -40.83 3.81 -20.93
C GLY A 830 -40.79 2.48 -21.66
N LYS A 831 -40.11 2.43 -22.81
CA LYS A 831 -40.00 1.21 -23.62
C LYS A 831 -38.70 0.47 -23.32
N VAL A 832 -38.74 -0.85 -23.21
CA VAL A 832 -37.55 -1.71 -23.01
C VAL A 832 -37.45 -2.74 -24.13
N GLN A 833 -36.24 -2.93 -24.67
CA GLN A 833 -35.92 -3.94 -25.68
C GLN A 833 -35.19 -5.10 -25.01
N GLY A 834 -35.87 -6.24 -24.86
CA GLY A 834 -35.29 -7.45 -24.31
C GLY A 834 -34.62 -8.33 -25.36
N SER A 835 -34.20 -9.51 -24.90
CA SER A 835 -33.67 -10.60 -25.73
C SER A 835 -34.55 -11.84 -25.58
N ILE A 836 -34.57 -12.68 -26.61
CA ILE A 836 -35.00 -14.09 -26.46
C ILE A 836 -33.73 -14.89 -26.19
N ARG A 837 -33.74 -15.64 -25.10
CA ARG A 837 -32.65 -16.55 -24.67
C ARG A 837 -33.16 -17.99 -24.71
N LYS A 838 -32.26 -18.97 -24.66
CA LYS A 838 -32.60 -20.39 -24.59
C LYS A 838 -32.04 -21.02 -23.33
N LEU A 839 -32.80 -21.94 -22.74
CA LEU A 839 -32.33 -22.87 -21.72
C LEU A 839 -31.54 -24.01 -22.37
N ASP A 840 -30.80 -24.79 -21.56
CA ASP A 840 -29.98 -25.93 -22.02
C ASP A 840 -30.82 -27.13 -22.51
N ASP A 841 -32.14 -27.09 -22.38
CA ASP A 841 -33.10 -28.00 -23.00
C ASP A 841 -33.69 -27.47 -24.32
N GLY A 842 -33.25 -26.30 -24.77
CA GLY A 842 -33.67 -25.64 -26.01
C GLY A 842 -34.91 -24.75 -25.91
N LYS A 843 -35.63 -24.72 -24.77
CA LYS A 843 -36.81 -23.86 -24.58
C LYS A 843 -36.42 -22.38 -24.64
N GLU A 844 -37.20 -21.60 -25.39
CA GLU A 844 -37.04 -20.15 -25.46
C GLU A 844 -37.72 -19.45 -24.29
N PHE A 845 -37.05 -18.43 -23.74
CA PHE A 845 -37.60 -17.54 -22.72
C PHE A 845 -37.21 -16.09 -23.02
N TYR A 846 -38.03 -15.16 -22.53
CA TYR A 846 -37.83 -13.73 -22.69
C TYR A 846 -37.00 -13.21 -21.50
N SER A 847 -35.95 -12.46 -21.80
CA SER A 847 -35.02 -11.91 -20.82
C SER A 847 -34.84 -10.41 -21.04
N PHE A 848 -35.16 -9.65 -20.00
CA PHE A 848 -34.97 -8.20 -19.93
C PHE A 848 -34.07 -7.92 -18.72
N LYS A 849 -32.79 -7.65 -18.99
CA LYS A 849 -31.76 -7.38 -17.99
C LYS A 849 -31.55 -5.87 -17.85
N GLY A 850 -31.04 -5.41 -16.71
CA GLY A 850 -30.69 -4.00 -16.54
C GLY A 850 -31.87 -3.00 -16.51
N ILE A 851 -33.10 -3.43 -16.20
CA ILE A 851 -34.24 -2.50 -16.14
C ILE A 851 -34.14 -1.64 -14.86
N PRO A 852 -34.11 -0.29 -14.93
CA PRO A 852 -34.08 0.54 -13.74
C PRO A 852 -35.44 0.51 -13.01
N TYR A 853 -35.51 -0.17 -11.87
CA TYR A 853 -36.71 -0.17 -11.02
C TYR A 853 -36.79 1.04 -10.08
N ALA A 854 -35.68 1.77 -9.96
CA ALA A 854 -35.57 3.01 -9.21
C ALA A 854 -34.69 4.01 -9.98
N ARG A 855 -34.62 5.25 -9.49
CA ARG A 855 -33.60 6.21 -9.94
C ARG A 855 -32.21 5.73 -9.49
N PRO A 856 -31.15 6.02 -10.27
CA PRO A 856 -29.78 5.80 -9.81
C PRO A 856 -29.57 6.47 -8.44
N PRO A 857 -29.17 5.73 -7.39
CA PRO A 857 -28.99 6.25 -6.03
C PRO A 857 -27.64 6.96 -5.94
N VAL A 858 -27.44 7.97 -6.78
CA VAL A 858 -26.18 8.73 -6.90
C VAL A 858 -26.37 10.14 -6.36
N GLY A 859 -25.32 10.70 -5.74
CA GLY A 859 -25.38 12.01 -5.09
C GLY A 859 -26.54 12.10 -4.09
N SER A 860 -27.43 13.09 -4.27
CA SER A 860 -28.53 13.37 -3.33
C SER A 860 -29.61 12.29 -3.21
N LEU A 861 -29.51 11.18 -3.96
CA LEU A 861 -30.39 10.00 -3.89
C LEU A 861 -29.71 8.76 -3.29
N ARG A 862 -28.39 8.79 -3.06
CA ARG A 862 -27.69 7.70 -2.34
C ARG A 862 -28.23 7.63 -0.90
N PHE A 863 -28.24 6.45 -0.28
CA PHE A 863 -28.73 6.24 1.10
C PHE A 863 -30.11 6.85 1.44
N LYS A 864 -31.00 6.98 0.45
CA LYS A 864 -32.41 7.34 0.64
C LYS A 864 -33.30 6.23 0.13
N ALA A 865 -34.57 6.24 0.53
CA ALA A 865 -35.58 5.37 -0.04
C ALA A 865 -35.59 5.49 -1.58
N PRO A 866 -35.62 4.37 -2.32
CA PRO A 866 -35.49 4.39 -3.78
C PRO A 866 -36.68 5.11 -4.43
N LEU A 867 -36.41 6.24 -5.09
CA LEU A 867 -37.44 6.96 -5.82
C LEU A 867 -37.79 6.25 -7.14
N PRO A 868 -39.06 6.22 -7.57
CA PRO A 868 -39.47 5.65 -8.86
C PRO A 868 -38.67 6.26 -10.03
N PRO A 869 -38.30 5.46 -11.05
CA PRO A 869 -37.41 5.88 -12.13
C PRO A 869 -37.94 7.13 -12.86
N LYS A 870 -37.04 7.87 -13.51
CA LYS A 870 -37.49 8.96 -14.40
C LYS A 870 -37.97 8.33 -15.71
N PRO A 871 -39.17 8.64 -16.21
CA PRO A 871 -39.63 8.07 -17.47
C PRO A 871 -38.71 8.42 -18.65
N TRP A 872 -38.52 7.47 -19.57
CA TRP A 872 -37.63 7.57 -20.72
C TRP A 872 -38.40 7.44 -22.05
N SER A 873 -38.02 8.29 -23.02
CA SER A 873 -38.69 8.42 -24.32
C SER A 873 -38.06 7.59 -25.45
N HIS A 874 -36.83 7.11 -25.27
CA HIS A 874 -36.18 6.18 -26.17
C HIS A 874 -36.63 4.73 -25.87
N VAL A 875 -36.20 3.77 -26.69
CA VAL A 875 -36.25 2.35 -26.31
C VAL A 875 -34.95 2.05 -25.57
N LEU A 876 -35.06 1.71 -24.28
CA LEU A 876 -33.93 1.32 -23.45
C LEU A 876 -33.48 -0.10 -23.85
N ASP A 877 -32.19 -0.30 -24.08
CA ASP A 877 -31.63 -1.62 -24.30
C ASP A 877 -31.59 -2.38 -22.97
N ALA A 878 -32.25 -3.53 -22.93
CA ALA A 878 -32.35 -4.43 -21.79
C ALA A 878 -31.90 -5.86 -22.18
N THR A 879 -30.98 -5.98 -23.14
CA THR A 879 -30.41 -7.27 -23.58
C THR A 879 -29.24 -7.74 -22.71
N GLU A 880 -28.58 -6.80 -22.01
CA GLU A 880 -27.43 -7.03 -21.13
C GLU A 880 -27.68 -6.52 -19.71
N HIS A 881 -26.83 -6.92 -18.76
CA HIS A 881 -26.93 -6.47 -17.38
C HIS A 881 -26.60 -4.98 -17.20
N GLY A 882 -27.35 -4.33 -16.32
CA GLY A 882 -26.89 -3.12 -15.66
C GLY A 882 -25.80 -3.43 -14.63
N ALA A 883 -25.06 -2.40 -14.21
CA ALA A 883 -23.91 -2.54 -13.32
C ALA A 883 -24.27 -3.10 -11.93
N THR A 884 -23.30 -3.79 -11.32
CA THR A 884 -23.40 -4.35 -9.97
C THR A 884 -23.07 -3.32 -8.90
N CYS A 885 -23.72 -3.41 -7.74
CA CYS A 885 -23.38 -2.54 -6.61
C CYS A 885 -21.99 -2.90 -6.04
N PRO A 886 -21.15 -1.89 -5.70
CA PRO A 886 -19.86 -2.06 -5.03
C PRO A 886 -19.95 -2.92 -3.76
N GLN A 887 -19.11 -3.95 -3.64
CA GLN A 887 -19.35 -5.05 -2.68
C GLN A 887 -18.09 -5.79 -2.20
N TRP A 888 -18.19 -6.60 -1.13
CA TRP A 888 -17.07 -7.39 -0.60
C TRP A 888 -17.18 -8.83 -1.11
N ASP A 889 -16.14 -9.32 -1.79
CA ASP A 889 -16.07 -10.74 -2.14
C ASP A 889 -15.78 -11.54 -0.87
N MET A 890 -16.83 -12.02 -0.20
CA MET A 890 -16.71 -12.85 1.01
C MET A 890 -15.97 -14.17 0.72
N VAL A 891 -16.08 -14.69 -0.52
CA VAL A 891 -15.45 -15.95 -0.95
C VAL A 891 -13.97 -15.76 -1.31
N ALA A 892 -13.62 -14.61 -1.89
CA ALA A 892 -12.26 -14.31 -2.35
C ALA A 892 -11.52 -13.23 -1.55
N LEU A 893 -12.05 -12.89 -0.36
CA LEU A 893 -11.50 -12.02 0.70
C LEU A 893 -10.95 -10.66 0.21
N LYS A 894 -11.70 -9.99 -0.66
CA LYS A 894 -11.34 -8.68 -1.24
C LYS A 894 -12.59 -7.91 -1.69
N PHE A 895 -12.59 -6.59 -1.59
CA PHE A 895 -13.64 -5.74 -2.18
C PHE A 895 -13.73 -5.96 -3.72
N ARG A 896 -14.81 -5.54 -4.38
CA ARG A 896 -15.02 -5.60 -5.84
C ARG A 896 -15.59 -4.28 -6.34
N GLU A 897 -14.87 -3.66 -7.26
CA GLU A 897 -15.32 -2.48 -8.01
C GLU A 897 -16.66 -2.76 -8.71
N GLY A 898 -17.52 -1.73 -8.74
CA GLY A 898 -18.87 -1.74 -9.32
C GLY A 898 -19.36 -0.29 -9.44
N GLU A 899 -20.63 -0.10 -9.78
CA GLU A 899 -21.21 1.25 -9.92
C GLU A 899 -22.36 1.49 -8.95
N GLU A 900 -22.49 2.72 -8.45
CA GLU A 900 -23.62 3.11 -7.60
C GLU A 900 -24.94 3.18 -8.38
N ASN A 901 -24.86 3.37 -9.70
CA ASN A 901 -25.98 3.15 -10.60
C ASN A 901 -26.21 1.64 -10.77
N CYS A 902 -26.78 0.98 -9.76
CA CYS A 902 -26.98 -0.48 -9.72
C CYS A 902 -28.40 -0.93 -9.36
N LEU A 903 -29.38 -0.02 -9.22
CA LEU A 903 -30.77 -0.37 -8.88
C LEU A 903 -31.54 -0.85 -10.13
N PHE A 904 -31.06 -1.97 -10.65
CA PHE A 904 -31.60 -2.68 -11.79
C PHE A 904 -32.27 -3.98 -11.37
N ILE A 905 -33.34 -4.34 -12.07
CA ILE A 905 -34.01 -5.64 -11.96
C ILE A 905 -33.85 -6.39 -13.28
N ASN A 906 -33.63 -7.69 -13.17
CA ASN A 906 -33.58 -8.61 -14.30
C ASN A 906 -34.89 -9.41 -14.30
N VAL A 907 -35.65 -9.34 -15.37
CA VAL A 907 -36.95 -10.01 -15.52
C VAL A 907 -36.82 -11.12 -16.55
N TYR A 908 -37.24 -12.32 -16.13
CA TYR A 908 -37.21 -13.54 -16.92
C TYR A 908 -38.62 -14.13 -16.96
N THR A 909 -39.11 -14.49 -18.14
CA THR A 909 -40.45 -15.10 -18.29
C THR A 909 -40.48 -16.04 -19.50
N PRO A 910 -41.15 -17.22 -19.42
CA PRO A 910 -41.31 -18.11 -20.56
C PRO A 910 -42.23 -17.51 -21.66
N THR A 911 -43.05 -16.49 -21.36
CA THR A 911 -43.98 -15.88 -22.33
C THR A 911 -44.28 -14.41 -22.02
N LEU A 912 -44.66 -13.66 -23.06
CA LEU A 912 -45.18 -12.28 -22.97
C LEU A 912 -46.72 -12.20 -23.11
N GLN A 913 -47.39 -13.32 -23.38
CA GLN A 913 -48.84 -13.40 -23.56
C GLN A 913 -49.39 -14.58 -22.77
N THR A 914 -50.34 -14.30 -21.87
CA THR A 914 -51.12 -15.26 -21.09
C THR A 914 -52.49 -14.67 -20.78
N ASP A 915 -53.54 -15.50 -20.78
CA ASP A 915 -54.90 -15.07 -20.41
C ASP A 915 -55.08 -14.87 -18.89
N SER A 916 -54.12 -15.35 -18.10
CA SER A 916 -54.05 -15.22 -16.64
C SER A 916 -52.65 -14.75 -16.20
N LYS A 917 -52.55 -14.16 -15.00
CA LYS A 917 -51.25 -13.73 -14.45
C LYS A 917 -50.47 -14.95 -13.95
N LEU A 918 -49.22 -15.10 -14.38
CA LEU A 918 -48.30 -16.10 -13.85
C LEU A 918 -47.89 -15.77 -12.40
N PRO A 919 -47.56 -16.78 -11.56
CA PRO A 919 -46.83 -16.57 -10.32
C PRO A 919 -45.48 -15.89 -10.57
N VAL A 920 -45.03 -15.05 -9.64
CA VAL A 920 -43.76 -14.32 -9.74
C VAL A 920 -42.86 -14.68 -8.57
N MET A 921 -41.75 -15.37 -8.85
CA MET A 921 -40.66 -15.53 -7.90
C MET A 921 -39.80 -14.26 -7.91
N VAL A 922 -39.70 -13.58 -6.76
CA VAL A 922 -38.78 -12.45 -6.57
C VAL A 922 -37.61 -12.96 -5.74
N TYR A 923 -36.49 -13.27 -6.40
CA TYR A 923 -35.27 -13.63 -5.69
C TYR A 923 -34.55 -12.38 -5.18
N ILE A 924 -34.17 -12.39 -3.91
CA ILE A 924 -33.27 -11.42 -3.28
C ILE A 924 -32.01 -12.20 -2.93
N HIS A 925 -30.86 -11.72 -3.40
CA HIS A 925 -29.60 -12.42 -3.21
C HIS A 925 -29.12 -12.38 -1.76
N GLU A 926 -28.40 -13.43 -1.37
CA GLU A 926 -27.66 -13.48 -0.11
C GLU A 926 -26.41 -12.59 -0.14
N GLY A 927 -25.61 -12.66 0.93
CA GLY A 927 -24.34 -11.91 1.04
C GLY A 927 -24.23 -10.99 2.26
N GLY A 928 -24.94 -11.29 3.35
CA GLY A 928 -24.81 -10.58 4.64
C GLY A 928 -25.07 -9.08 4.59
N PHE A 929 -25.88 -8.62 3.63
CA PHE A 929 -26.13 -7.19 3.30
C PHE A 929 -24.88 -6.40 2.86
N GLN A 930 -23.77 -7.07 2.54
CA GLN A 930 -22.50 -6.48 2.10
C GLN A 930 -22.05 -6.95 0.71
N SER A 931 -22.73 -7.94 0.13
CA SER A 931 -22.37 -8.53 -1.16
C SER A 931 -23.54 -9.22 -1.87
N GLY A 932 -23.27 -9.74 -3.07
CA GLY A 932 -24.23 -10.44 -3.93
C GLY A 932 -24.71 -9.58 -5.10
N SER A 933 -25.35 -10.20 -6.10
CA SER A 933 -25.96 -9.52 -7.24
C SER A 933 -26.90 -10.45 -8.02
N GLY A 934 -27.74 -9.90 -8.90
CA GLY A 934 -28.60 -10.67 -9.82
C GLY A 934 -27.97 -11.00 -11.19
N ASN A 935 -26.63 -11.03 -11.31
CA ASN A 935 -25.88 -11.25 -12.56
C ASN A 935 -25.15 -12.62 -12.50
N GLU A 936 -25.38 -13.49 -13.48
CA GLU A 936 -24.78 -14.86 -13.52
C GLU A 936 -23.25 -14.93 -13.69
N ARG A 937 -22.54 -13.80 -13.84
CA ARG A 937 -21.07 -13.76 -13.95
C ARG A 937 -20.44 -12.66 -13.08
N ILE A 938 -19.76 -13.07 -11.99
CA ILE A 938 -18.38 -12.65 -11.62
C ILE A 938 -17.97 -13.20 -10.23
N VAL A 939 -16.76 -13.76 -10.15
CA VAL A 939 -16.01 -14.01 -8.90
C VAL A 939 -14.66 -13.26 -8.95
N GLY A 940 -14.37 -12.43 -7.94
CA GLY A 940 -13.06 -11.81 -7.62
C GLY A 940 -12.66 -10.45 -8.25
N LYS A 941 -12.38 -9.42 -7.40
CA LYS A 941 -11.14 -8.55 -7.31
C LYS A 941 -11.25 -7.12 -6.68
N PHE A 942 -10.44 -6.88 -5.61
CA PHE A 942 -9.76 -5.64 -5.04
C PHE A 942 -10.43 -4.33 -4.42
N LEU A 943 -10.21 -4.05 -3.08
CA LEU A 943 -9.98 -2.79 -2.18
C LEU A 943 -10.80 -1.42 -2.20
N GLY A 944 -11.06 -0.51 -1.17
CA GLY A 944 -10.97 -0.30 0.35
C GLY A 944 -10.72 1.21 0.86
N LYS A 945 -11.05 1.87 2.03
CA LYS A 945 -11.68 1.77 3.43
C LYS A 945 -12.18 3.17 3.99
N ASN A 946 -12.95 3.33 5.13
CA ASN A 946 -13.61 4.65 5.57
C ASN A 946 -14.01 5.04 7.07
N THR A 947 -15.30 5.39 7.39
CA THR A 947 -15.88 6.50 8.26
C THR A 947 -16.77 6.13 9.52
N THR A 948 -17.81 6.88 10.01
CA THR A 948 -18.55 6.59 11.30
C THR A 948 -20.01 7.10 11.64
N ASN A 949 -20.43 8.39 11.51
CA ASN A 949 -21.53 9.02 12.34
C ASN A 949 -23.02 9.10 11.80
N PRO A 950 -24.00 8.26 12.18
CA PRO A 950 -25.32 7.97 11.52
C PRO A 950 -25.97 8.88 10.43
N ASP A 951 -26.49 10.09 10.70
CA ASP A 951 -27.17 10.93 9.67
C ASP A 951 -26.17 11.78 8.87
N GLU A 952 -25.11 12.24 9.55
CA GLU A 952 -23.94 12.83 8.92
C GLU A 952 -23.20 11.78 8.06
N LEU A 953 -23.26 10.50 8.46
CA LEU A 953 -22.84 9.30 7.76
C LEU A 953 -23.80 9.01 6.62
N LEU A 954 -25.11 9.10 6.77
CA LEU A 954 -26.04 9.02 5.64
C LEU A 954 -25.63 10.02 4.54
N THR A 955 -25.22 11.22 4.93
CA THR A 955 -24.76 12.34 4.08
C THR A 955 -23.31 12.18 3.56
N TYR A 956 -22.41 11.61 4.36
CA TYR A 956 -21.00 11.41 4.03
C TYR A 956 -20.81 10.12 3.21
N LEU A 957 -21.47 9.03 3.59
CA LEU A 957 -21.71 7.86 2.73
C LEU A 957 -22.38 8.28 1.42
N GLN A 958 -23.32 9.24 1.42
CA GLN A 958 -23.90 9.86 0.21
C GLN A 958 -22.88 10.54 -0.73
N SER A 959 -21.63 10.73 -0.29
CA SER A 959 -20.57 11.40 -1.06
C SER A 959 -19.28 10.59 -1.27
N VAL A 960 -19.03 9.54 -0.48
CA VAL A 960 -17.81 8.70 -0.56
C VAL A 960 -18.00 7.58 -1.59
N PRO A 961 -17.05 7.34 -2.51
CA PRO A 961 -17.07 6.19 -3.42
C PRO A 961 -17.23 4.85 -2.68
N ALA A 962 -18.11 3.97 -3.17
CA ALA A 962 -18.54 2.81 -2.37
C ALA A 962 -17.50 1.68 -2.19
N ASP A 963 -16.37 1.70 -2.91
CA ASP A 963 -15.13 0.96 -2.58
C ASP A 963 -14.56 1.40 -1.22
N LYS A 964 -14.56 2.71 -1.02
CA LYS A 964 -14.35 3.33 0.27
C LYS A 964 -15.63 3.38 1.08
N LEU A 965 -16.63 2.51 0.91
CA LEU A 965 -17.70 2.36 1.90
C LEU A 965 -17.66 1.03 2.66
N LEU A 966 -16.99 0.03 2.12
CA LEU A 966 -17.24 -1.34 2.55
C LEU A 966 -16.21 -1.97 3.49
N PHE A 967 -15.08 -1.30 3.66
CA PHE A 967 -13.89 -1.86 4.31
C PHE A 967 -13.61 -1.08 5.62
N LEU A 968 -14.42 -0.05 5.95
CA LEU A 968 -14.68 0.43 7.32
C LEU A 968 -15.25 -0.66 8.21
N THR A 969 -16.07 -1.53 7.64
CA THR A 969 -16.61 -2.73 8.27
C THR A 969 -15.51 -3.55 8.97
N LEU A 970 -14.27 -3.44 8.48
CA LEU A 970 -13.03 -3.98 9.05
C LEU A 970 -12.13 -2.89 9.70
N ARG A 971 -12.73 -1.94 10.44
CA ARG A 971 -12.08 -0.89 11.27
C ARG A 971 -12.92 -0.39 12.45
N THR A 972 -14.26 -0.43 12.38
CA THR A 972 -15.15 -0.07 13.51
C THR A 972 -15.72 -1.26 14.26
N ALA A 973 -15.20 -2.46 13.99
CA ALA A 973 -15.44 -3.62 14.83
C ALA A 973 -14.72 -3.39 16.18
N THR A 974 -15.39 -3.67 17.30
CA THR A 974 -14.66 -3.78 18.57
C THR A 974 -13.70 -4.97 18.51
N LYS A 975 -12.64 -4.96 19.34
CA LYS A 975 -11.68 -6.08 19.35
C LYS A 975 -12.32 -7.44 19.67
N ARG A 976 -13.45 -7.45 20.40
CA ARG A 976 -14.28 -8.64 20.62
C ARG A 976 -14.96 -9.10 19.33
N GLU A 977 -15.55 -8.18 18.56
CA GLU A 977 -16.25 -8.51 17.32
C GLU A 977 -15.31 -9.01 16.21
N GLU A 978 -14.07 -8.52 16.14
CA GLU A 978 -13.04 -9.06 15.22
C GLU A 978 -12.65 -10.52 15.55
N LEU A 979 -12.73 -10.90 16.83
CA LEU A 979 -12.35 -12.22 17.33
C LEU A 979 -13.52 -13.22 17.30
N SER A 980 -14.73 -12.80 17.70
CA SER A 980 -15.92 -13.65 17.79
C SER A 980 -16.69 -13.84 16.48
N GLY A 981 -16.45 -13.07 15.42
CA GLY A 981 -17.22 -13.22 14.17
C GLY A 981 -16.72 -12.40 12.97
N PRO A 982 -17.46 -12.42 11.85
CA PRO A 982 -17.33 -11.41 10.80
C PRO A 982 -18.08 -10.15 11.26
N PRO A 983 -17.47 -8.96 11.25
CA PRO A 983 -18.13 -7.75 11.77
C PRO A 983 -19.23 -7.25 10.82
N ILE A 984 -20.48 -7.69 11.03
CA ILE A 984 -21.64 -7.17 10.30
C ILE A 984 -22.09 -5.84 10.93
N LEU A 985 -21.44 -4.74 10.51
CA LEU A 985 -21.66 -3.40 11.07
C LEU A 985 -22.71 -2.56 10.32
N PHE A 986 -23.04 -2.96 9.09
CA PHE A 986 -24.22 -2.49 8.35
C PHE A 986 -25.17 -3.68 8.20
N ALA A 987 -26.38 -3.53 8.72
CA ALA A 987 -27.42 -4.55 8.81
C ALA A 987 -28.80 -3.87 8.89
N PRO A 988 -29.91 -4.61 8.77
CA PRO A 988 -31.23 -4.11 9.14
C PRO A 988 -31.24 -3.62 10.60
N VAL A 989 -31.80 -2.43 10.83
CA VAL A 989 -31.90 -1.78 12.14
C VAL A 989 -33.35 -1.41 12.45
N VAL A 990 -33.65 -1.11 13.71
CA VAL A 990 -34.93 -0.49 14.08
C VAL A 990 -34.94 0.96 13.58
N GLU A 991 -35.75 1.21 12.56
CA GLU A 991 -35.89 2.50 11.91
C GLU A 991 -36.68 3.48 12.78
N LYS A 992 -36.19 4.72 12.87
CA LYS A 992 -36.96 5.85 13.39
C LYS A 992 -37.63 6.54 12.20
N LYS A 993 -38.88 6.99 12.36
CA LYS A 993 -39.58 7.72 11.28
C LYS A 993 -38.94 9.09 11.06
N PHE A 994 -38.36 9.30 9.87
CA PHE A 994 -37.79 10.58 9.44
C PHE A 994 -38.61 11.20 8.30
N GLY A 995 -39.30 12.30 8.60
CA GLY A 995 -40.17 13.00 7.64
C GLY A 995 -41.35 12.17 7.15
N ASP A 996 -41.72 12.36 5.89
CA ASP A 996 -42.84 11.66 5.24
C ASP A 996 -42.49 10.26 4.71
N ASN A 997 -41.27 9.77 4.96
CA ASN A 997 -40.84 8.45 4.47
C ASN A 997 -41.66 7.32 5.12
N GLU A 998 -41.91 6.29 4.33
CA GLU A 998 -42.44 5.00 4.78
C GLU A 998 -41.34 4.23 5.53
N VAL A 999 -41.71 3.54 6.61
CA VAL A 999 -40.79 2.87 7.55
C VAL A 999 -41.00 1.37 7.46
N PHE A 1000 -39.94 0.61 7.23
CA PHE A 1000 -40.04 -0.84 6.97
C PHE A 1000 -39.87 -1.68 8.25
N LEU A 1001 -38.94 -1.31 9.13
CA LEU A 1001 -38.66 -1.96 10.42
C LEU A 1001 -38.86 -1.00 11.62
N PRO A 1002 -40.10 -0.64 11.99
CA PRO A 1002 -40.39 0.37 13.02
C PRO A 1002 -40.17 -0.09 14.47
N GLU A 1003 -40.02 -1.40 14.70
CA GLU A 1003 -39.84 -2.03 16.02
C GLU A 1003 -38.77 -3.13 15.92
N ASN A 1004 -38.31 -3.68 17.05
CA ASN A 1004 -37.32 -4.76 17.05
C ASN A 1004 -37.87 -6.00 16.29
N PRO A 1005 -37.12 -6.61 15.37
CA PRO A 1005 -37.59 -7.78 14.62
C PRO A 1005 -38.14 -8.89 15.52
N LEU A 1006 -37.50 -9.19 16.65
CA LEU A 1006 -37.97 -10.22 17.59
C LEU A 1006 -39.31 -9.83 18.22
N ASP A 1007 -39.48 -8.57 18.62
CA ASP A 1007 -40.73 -8.08 19.21
C ASP A 1007 -41.86 -8.04 18.17
N VAL A 1008 -41.58 -7.63 16.93
CA VAL A 1008 -42.52 -7.67 15.80
C VAL A 1008 -43.00 -9.10 15.53
N ILE A 1009 -42.07 -10.05 15.45
CA ILE A 1009 -42.39 -11.45 15.15
C ILE A 1009 -43.17 -12.08 16.32
N LEU A 1010 -42.73 -11.89 17.57
CA LEU A 1010 -43.42 -12.45 18.75
C LEU A 1010 -44.83 -11.87 18.94
N SER A 1011 -45.02 -10.58 18.64
CA SER A 1011 -46.32 -9.90 18.75
C SER A 1011 -47.25 -10.07 17.53
N GLY A 1012 -46.75 -10.63 16.42
CA GLY A 1012 -47.52 -10.81 15.19
C GLY A 1012 -47.79 -9.51 14.40
N LYS A 1013 -47.01 -8.46 14.63
CA LYS A 1013 -47.17 -7.12 13.98
C LYS A 1013 -46.65 -7.06 12.54
N PHE A 1014 -46.88 -8.11 11.76
CA PHE A 1014 -46.40 -8.22 10.37
C PHE A 1014 -47.45 -8.92 9.52
N ASN A 1015 -47.37 -8.81 8.19
CA ASN A 1015 -48.29 -9.50 7.29
C ASN A 1015 -47.94 -11.01 7.25
N PRO A 1016 -48.79 -11.92 7.77
CA PRO A 1016 -48.49 -13.34 7.77
C PRO A 1016 -48.64 -13.92 6.35
N VAL A 1017 -47.61 -14.66 5.91
CA VAL A 1017 -47.59 -15.37 4.63
C VAL A 1017 -47.13 -16.81 4.86
N PRO A 1018 -47.40 -17.77 3.96
CA PRO A 1018 -46.77 -19.07 4.03
C PRO A 1018 -45.24 -18.93 4.01
N LEU A 1019 -44.54 -19.64 4.91
CA LEU A 1019 -43.09 -19.53 5.09
C LEU A 1019 -42.39 -20.84 4.77
N ILE A 1020 -41.25 -20.77 4.10
CA ILE A 1020 -40.27 -21.85 3.99
C ILE A 1020 -38.95 -21.29 4.51
N THR A 1021 -38.27 -22.02 5.38
CA THR A 1021 -36.96 -21.66 5.95
C THR A 1021 -36.11 -22.92 6.09
N GLY A 1022 -34.80 -22.81 6.22
CA GLY A 1022 -33.92 -23.96 6.38
C GLY A 1022 -32.49 -23.61 6.73
N TYR A 1023 -31.64 -24.62 6.67
CA TYR A 1023 -30.20 -24.54 6.95
C TYR A 1023 -29.46 -25.72 6.31
N THR A 1024 -28.17 -25.55 6.00
CA THR A 1024 -27.29 -26.66 5.58
C THR A 1024 -26.82 -27.49 6.76
N SER A 1025 -26.36 -28.72 6.52
CA SER A 1025 -25.97 -29.65 7.59
C SER A 1025 -24.64 -29.31 8.28
N SER A 1026 -23.86 -28.36 7.76
CA SER A 1026 -22.54 -27.97 8.26
C SER A 1026 -22.23 -26.49 7.98
N GLU A 1027 -23.21 -25.59 8.15
CA GLU A 1027 -23.13 -24.14 7.84
C GLU A 1027 -21.79 -23.50 8.23
N GLY A 1028 -21.34 -23.77 9.46
CA GLY A 1028 -20.13 -23.23 10.06
C GLY A 1028 -18.82 -23.66 9.39
N ALA A 1029 -18.84 -24.71 8.57
CA ALA A 1029 -17.68 -25.15 7.79
C ALA A 1029 -17.11 -24.06 6.89
N ALA A 1030 -17.98 -23.21 6.32
CA ALA A 1030 -17.59 -22.07 5.49
C ALA A 1030 -16.72 -21.03 6.25
N ARG A 1031 -16.65 -21.12 7.59
CA ARG A 1031 -15.85 -20.23 8.45
C ARG A 1031 -14.56 -20.85 9.00
N LEU A 1032 -14.26 -22.11 8.69
CA LEU A 1032 -13.10 -22.83 9.25
C LEU A 1032 -11.78 -22.06 9.11
N ILE A 1033 -11.49 -21.47 7.94
CA ILE A 1033 -10.24 -20.72 7.70
C ILE A 1033 -10.06 -19.52 8.65
N ASP A 1034 -11.13 -18.77 8.94
CA ASP A 1034 -11.09 -17.62 9.84
C ASP A 1034 -10.96 -18.02 11.31
N VAL A 1035 -11.51 -19.17 11.70
CA VAL A 1035 -11.49 -19.67 13.08
C VAL A 1035 -10.20 -20.43 13.39
N LEU A 1036 -9.65 -21.20 12.44
CA LEU A 1036 -8.36 -21.89 12.57
C LEU A 1036 -7.21 -20.91 12.84
N ALA A 1037 -7.25 -19.71 12.24
CA ALA A 1037 -6.29 -18.63 12.51
C ALA A 1037 -6.43 -17.97 13.90
N LYS A 1038 -7.48 -18.31 14.67
CA LYS A 1038 -7.83 -17.68 15.97
C LYS A 1038 -7.90 -18.67 17.15
N LEU A 1039 -7.59 -19.96 16.95
CA LEU A 1039 -7.71 -21.02 17.96
C LEU A 1039 -7.07 -20.66 19.31
N GLU A 1040 -5.88 -20.08 19.30
CA GLU A 1040 -5.16 -19.67 20.52
C GLU A 1040 -5.96 -18.66 21.36
N PHE A 1041 -6.73 -17.77 20.74
CA PHE A 1041 -7.60 -16.82 21.45
C PHE A 1041 -8.85 -17.48 22.01
N PHE A 1042 -9.47 -18.42 21.29
CA PHE A 1042 -10.63 -19.17 21.81
C PHE A 1042 -10.25 -20.10 22.97
N ASN A 1043 -9.06 -20.69 22.92
CA ASN A 1043 -8.52 -21.54 23.98
C ASN A 1043 -8.19 -20.72 25.25
N LYS A 1044 -7.61 -19.52 25.10
CA LYS A 1044 -7.19 -18.62 26.21
C LYS A 1044 -8.26 -17.68 26.73
N CYS A 1045 -9.31 -17.38 25.96
CA CYS A 1045 -10.36 -16.43 26.34
C CYS A 1045 -11.76 -16.97 25.99
N PRO A 1046 -12.29 -17.96 26.73
CA PRO A 1046 -13.55 -18.62 26.38
C PRO A 1046 -14.78 -17.70 26.33
N SER A 1047 -14.77 -16.52 26.97
CA SER A 1047 -15.86 -15.54 26.84
C SER A 1047 -16.08 -15.04 25.40
N LEU A 1048 -15.11 -15.24 24.49
CA LEU A 1048 -15.24 -14.97 23.05
C LEU A 1048 -16.18 -15.95 22.33
N LEU A 1049 -16.51 -17.09 22.94
CA LEU A 1049 -17.41 -18.13 22.40
C LEU A 1049 -18.90 -17.78 22.57
N VAL A 1050 -19.22 -16.79 23.40
CA VAL A 1050 -20.61 -16.43 23.72
C VAL A 1050 -21.23 -15.61 22.57
N PRO A 1051 -22.38 -16.04 22.00
CA PRO A 1051 -23.10 -15.27 20.98
C PRO A 1051 -23.42 -13.83 21.42
N LYS A 1052 -23.38 -12.87 20.49
CA LYS A 1052 -23.47 -11.44 20.80
C LYS A 1052 -24.78 -11.05 21.50
N ASP A 1053 -25.90 -11.66 21.11
CA ASP A 1053 -27.23 -11.41 21.67
C ASP A 1053 -27.41 -11.96 23.10
N ILE A 1054 -26.77 -13.09 23.42
CA ILE A 1054 -26.57 -13.57 24.79
C ILE A 1054 -25.62 -12.63 25.55
N TYR A 1055 -24.44 -12.33 24.99
CA TYR A 1055 -23.41 -11.53 25.67
C TYR A 1055 -23.90 -10.15 26.11
N MET A 1056 -24.70 -9.46 25.28
CA MET A 1056 -25.32 -8.16 25.61
C MET A 1056 -26.32 -8.20 26.79
N LYS A 1057 -26.56 -9.37 27.40
CA LYS A 1057 -27.39 -9.55 28.61
C LYS A 1057 -26.58 -9.89 29.86
N LEU A 1058 -25.26 -10.08 29.75
CA LEU A 1058 -24.40 -10.62 30.82
C LEU A 1058 -23.40 -9.58 31.35
N THR A 1059 -22.89 -9.81 32.57
CA THR A 1059 -21.63 -9.22 33.04
C THR A 1059 -20.44 -10.00 32.47
N GLU A 1060 -19.23 -9.43 32.44
CA GLU A 1060 -18.08 -10.13 31.85
C GLU A 1060 -17.73 -11.42 32.62
N ASP A 1061 -17.84 -11.45 33.95
CA ASP A 1061 -17.65 -12.68 34.75
C ASP A 1061 -18.63 -13.79 34.33
N LYS A 1062 -19.89 -13.41 34.05
CA LYS A 1062 -20.94 -14.34 33.62
C LYS A 1062 -20.78 -14.74 32.16
N ALA A 1063 -20.22 -13.86 31.32
CA ALA A 1063 -19.80 -14.19 29.97
C ALA A 1063 -18.60 -15.15 29.95
N LEU A 1064 -17.67 -15.05 30.91
CA LEU A 1064 -16.61 -16.03 31.08
C LEU A 1064 -17.17 -17.39 31.52
N GLU A 1065 -18.07 -17.43 32.52
CA GLU A 1065 -18.76 -18.68 32.90
C GLU A 1065 -19.49 -19.32 31.72
N PHE A 1066 -20.23 -18.54 30.91
CA PHE A 1066 -20.93 -19.05 29.73
C PHE A 1066 -19.94 -19.54 28.67
N GLY A 1067 -18.82 -18.83 28.48
CA GLY A 1067 -17.72 -19.25 27.62
C GLY A 1067 -17.13 -20.61 28.00
N GLU A 1068 -16.80 -20.80 29.29
CA GLU A 1068 -16.30 -22.08 29.81
C GLU A 1068 -17.34 -23.20 29.69
N ARG A 1069 -18.63 -22.89 29.86
CA ARG A 1069 -19.72 -23.86 29.63
C ARG A 1069 -19.84 -24.28 28.17
N ILE A 1070 -19.55 -23.39 27.21
CA ILE A 1070 -19.48 -23.71 25.77
C ILE A 1070 -18.23 -24.53 25.46
N LYS A 1071 -17.05 -24.12 25.96
CA LYS A 1071 -15.79 -24.88 25.88
C LYS A 1071 -15.99 -26.32 26.36
N GLN A 1072 -16.57 -26.47 27.56
CA GLN A 1072 -16.81 -27.75 28.21
C GLN A 1072 -17.85 -28.63 27.49
N PHE A 1073 -18.81 -28.06 26.75
CA PHE A 1073 -19.83 -28.82 26.02
C PHE A 1073 -19.31 -29.40 24.70
N TYR A 1074 -18.51 -28.63 23.95
CA TYR A 1074 -18.05 -29.05 22.61
C TYR A 1074 -16.71 -29.81 22.61
N TRP A 1075 -15.73 -29.45 23.45
CA TRP A 1075 -14.42 -30.14 23.47
C TRP A 1075 -13.82 -30.40 24.86
N GLY A 1076 -14.38 -29.83 25.93
CA GLY A 1076 -14.00 -30.18 27.31
C GLY A 1076 -12.80 -29.40 27.85
N ASN A 1077 -12.11 -29.98 28.84
CA ASN A 1077 -10.95 -29.40 29.52
C ASN A 1077 -9.66 -29.29 28.67
N ARG A 1078 -9.67 -29.74 27.42
CA ARG A 1078 -8.52 -29.58 26.50
C ARG A 1078 -8.66 -28.29 25.69
N ASP A 1079 -7.62 -28.00 24.92
CA ASP A 1079 -7.65 -26.95 23.91
C ASP A 1079 -7.98 -27.54 22.53
N LEU A 1080 -8.55 -26.70 21.65
CA LEU A 1080 -8.79 -27.02 20.24
C LEU A 1080 -7.48 -26.98 19.44
N THR A 1081 -7.30 -27.95 18.55
CA THR A 1081 -6.22 -28.01 17.55
C THR A 1081 -6.76 -27.71 16.14
N ALA A 1082 -5.87 -27.65 15.15
CA ALA A 1082 -6.26 -27.50 13.76
C ALA A 1082 -6.99 -28.72 13.17
N ASP A 1083 -6.95 -29.87 13.87
CA ASP A 1083 -7.56 -31.13 13.45
C ASP A 1083 -9.05 -31.23 13.86
N ASP A 1084 -9.51 -30.39 14.80
CA ASP A 1084 -10.86 -30.39 15.37
C ASP A 1084 -11.94 -29.80 14.44
N VAL A 1085 -11.76 -29.92 13.13
CA VAL A 1085 -12.57 -29.22 12.11
C VAL A 1085 -14.07 -29.51 12.19
N GLU A 1086 -14.49 -30.71 12.56
CA GLU A 1086 -15.91 -31.04 12.74
C GLU A 1086 -16.51 -30.33 13.96
N ILE A 1087 -15.79 -30.31 15.09
CA ILE A 1087 -16.24 -29.64 16.32
C ILE A 1087 -16.34 -28.13 16.10
N ILE A 1088 -15.38 -27.56 15.37
CA ILE A 1088 -15.36 -26.14 15.01
C ILE A 1088 -16.51 -25.81 14.04
N ALA A 1089 -16.77 -26.66 13.04
CA ALA A 1089 -17.88 -26.48 12.10
C ALA A 1089 -19.24 -26.56 12.82
N ASP A 1090 -19.44 -27.52 13.72
CA ASP A 1090 -20.67 -27.65 14.52
C ASP A 1090 -20.89 -26.43 15.44
N LEU A 1091 -19.86 -26.03 16.20
CA LEU A 1091 -19.88 -24.83 17.04
C LEU A 1091 -20.29 -23.57 16.25
N GLN A 1092 -19.66 -23.36 15.09
CA GLN A 1092 -19.94 -22.19 14.25
C GLN A 1092 -21.31 -22.27 13.56
N SER A 1093 -21.81 -23.47 13.26
CA SER A 1093 -23.17 -23.69 12.74
C SER A 1093 -24.21 -23.26 13.78
N ASP A 1094 -24.03 -23.67 15.03
CA ASP A 1094 -24.99 -23.36 16.11
C ASP A 1094 -24.98 -21.89 16.53
N ILE A 1095 -23.80 -21.27 16.62
CA ILE A 1095 -23.65 -19.85 17.00
C ILE A 1095 -24.28 -18.90 15.96
N HIS A 1096 -24.21 -19.22 14.66
CA HIS A 1096 -24.56 -18.28 13.59
C HIS A 1096 -25.83 -18.61 12.80
N PHE A 1097 -26.21 -19.89 12.68
CA PHE A 1097 -27.24 -20.31 11.72
C PHE A 1097 -28.33 -21.19 12.37
N VAL A 1098 -27.96 -22.37 12.90
CA VAL A 1098 -28.92 -23.41 13.33
C VAL A 1098 -29.89 -22.87 14.40
N MET A 1099 -29.37 -22.25 15.46
CA MET A 1099 -30.23 -21.67 16.50
C MET A 1099 -31.11 -20.53 15.99
N ALA A 1100 -30.61 -19.72 15.05
CA ALA A 1100 -31.40 -18.63 14.46
C ALA A 1100 -32.55 -19.18 13.60
N THR A 1101 -32.29 -20.20 12.77
CA THR A 1101 -33.31 -20.86 11.94
C THR A 1101 -34.37 -21.55 12.79
N TYR A 1102 -33.99 -22.29 13.84
CA TYR A 1102 -34.98 -22.92 14.73
C TYR A 1102 -35.82 -21.91 15.52
N ARG A 1103 -35.23 -20.80 16.00
CA ARG A 1103 -35.97 -19.70 16.65
C ARG A 1103 -36.93 -19.01 15.68
N THR A 1104 -36.49 -18.78 14.44
CA THR A 1104 -37.30 -18.24 13.34
C THR A 1104 -38.51 -19.14 13.04
N ALA A 1105 -38.29 -20.44 12.84
CA ALA A 1105 -39.36 -21.40 12.56
C ALA A 1105 -40.40 -21.46 13.70
N ASP A 1106 -39.95 -21.51 14.96
CA ASP A 1106 -40.85 -21.46 16.13
C ASP A 1106 -41.72 -20.21 16.13
N TYR A 1107 -41.11 -19.02 16.10
CA TYR A 1107 -41.84 -17.76 16.27
C TYR A 1107 -42.77 -17.45 15.09
N PHE A 1108 -42.33 -17.70 13.85
CA PHE A 1108 -43.18 -17.48 12.68
C PHE A 1108 -44.31 -18.52 12.58
N SER A 1109 -44.12 -19.79 12.97
CA SER A 1109 -45.18 -20.82 12.87
C SER A 1109 -46.46 -20.51 13.66
N LYS A 1110 -46.38 -19.60 14.64
CA LYS A 1110 -47.53 -19.07 15.38
C LYS A 1110 -48.50 -18.31 14.46
N TYR A 1111 -47.97 -17.57 13.49
CA TYR A 1111 -48.71 -16.62 12.64
C TYR A 1111 -48.68 -16.97 11.13
N CYS A 1112 -47.51 -17.30 10.59
CA CYS A 1112 -47.31 -17.79 9.22
C CYS A 1112 -47.77 -19.24 9.09
N LYS A 1113 -48.87 -19.48 8.36
CA LYS A 1113 -49.45 -20.82 8.19
C LYS A 1113 -49.79 -21.10 6.72
N PRO A 1114 -49.26 -22.19 6.13
CA PRO A 1114 -48.26 -23.10 6.69
C PRO A 1114 -46.87 -22.45 6.85
N THR A 1115 -46.10 -22.90 7.84
CA THR A 1115 -44.64 -22.71 7.89
C THR A 1115 -43.99 -24.07 7.62
N PHE A 1116 -42.87 -24.10 6.91
CA PHE A 1116 -42.10 -25.29 6.59
C PHE A 1116 -40.62 -25.08 6.94
N LEU A 1117 -39.97 -26.13 7.45
CA LEU A 1117 -38.52 -26.18 7.67
C LEU A 1117 -37.88 -27.22 6.74
N TYR A 1118 -36.68 -26.94 6.22
CA TYR A 1118 -35.79 -27.93 5.59
C TYR A 1118 -34.42 -28.01 6.27
N ARG A 1119 -33.71 -29.12 6.05
CA ARG A 1119 -32.29 -29.32 6.39
C ARG A 1119 -31.60 -29.88 5.14
N PHE A 1120 -30.61 -29.19 4.60
CA PHE A 1120 -29.93 -29.57 3.36
C PHE A 1120 -28.63 -30.35 3.67
N ASP A 1121 -28.53 -31.58 3.18
CA ASP A 1121 -27.43 -32.54 3.45
C ASP A 1121 -27.11 -33.38 2.20
N LEU A 1122 -27.42 -32.85 1.00
CA LEU A 1122 -27.11 -33.48 -0.28
C LEU A 1122 -25.69 -33.06 -0.72
N ASN A 1123 -24.78 -34.03 -0.84
CA ASN A 1123 -23.38 -33.79 -1.18
C ASN A 1123 -23.01 -34.48 -2.50
N THR A 1124 -22.81 -33.68 -3.56
CA THR A 1124 -22.52 -34.13 -4.93
C THR A 1124 -21.31 -33.40 -5.54
N GLU A 1125 -21.06 -33.61 -6.83
CA GLU A 1125 -20.13 -32.82 -7.60
C GLU A 1125 -20.46 -31.30 -7.67
N LEU A 1126 -21.71 -30.87 -7.42
CA LEU A 1126 -22.12 -29.45 -7.36
C LEU A 1126 -21.63 -28.73 -6.09
N ASN A 1127 -21.43 -29.45 -4.98
CA ASN A 1127 -20.87 -28.87 -3.75
C ASN A 1127 -19.47 -28.32 -3.98
N TRP A 1128 -19.30 -27.01 -3.99
CA TRP A 1128 -18.12 -26.34 -4.50
C TRP A 1128 -17.33 -25.66 -3.39
N VAL A 1129 -17.99 -25.19 -2.33
CA VAL A 1129 -17.38 -24.36 -1.28
C VAL A 1129 -16.17 -25.05 -0.62
N SER A 1130 -16.31 -26.29 -0.14
CA SER A 1130 -15.19 -27.02 0.47
C SER A 1130 -14.01 -27.24 -0.49
N LYS A 1131 -14.30 -27.49 -1.77
CA LYS A 1131 -13.30 -27.77 -2.81
C LYS A 1131 -12.53 -26.51 -3.19
N TYR A 1132 -13.22 -25.37 -3.29
CA TYR A 1132 -12.61 -24.06 -3.57
C TYR A 1132 -11.79 -23.52 -2.39
N LEU A 1133 -12.28 -23.70 -1.17
CA LEU A 1133 -11.59 -23.27 0.05
C LEU A 1133 -10.44 -24.21 0.48
N GLY A 1134 -10.25 -25.35 -0.20
CA GLY A 1134 -9.20 -26.31 0.12
C GLY A 1134 -9.35 -26.98 1.49
N LEU A 1135 -10.60 -27.10 1.97
CA LEU A 1135 -10.88 -27.70 3.28
C LEU A 1135 -10.60 -29.22 3.27
N PRO A 1136 -10.19 -29.81 4.40
CA PRO A 1136 -10.14 -31.27 4.54
C PRO A 1136 -11.53 -31.89 4.36
N PRO A 1137 -11.63 -33.22 4.13
CA PRO A 1137 -12.91 -33.91 4.12
C PRO A 1137 -13.65 -33.71 5.46
N ILE A 1138 -14.75 -32.98 5.39
CA ILE A 1138 -15.63 -32.65 6.53
C ILE A 1138 -16.99 -33.31 6.33
N LYS A 1139 -17.66 -33.59 7.44
CA LYS A 1139 -19.02 -34.11 7.45
C LYS A 1139 -20.06 -33.00 7.21
N GLY A 1140 -21.04 -33.33 6.37
CA GLY A 1140 -22.14 -32.44 5.97
C GLY A 1140 -21.80 -31.48 4.83
N VAL A 1141 -22.69 -30.52 4.62
CA VAL A 1141 -22.68 -29.54 3.52
C VAL A 1141 -22.43 -28.14 4.09
N PRO A 1142 -21.45 -27.36 3.59
CA PRO A 1142 -21.25 -25.98 3.98
C PRO A 1142 -22.38 -25.04 3.52
N HIS A 1143 -22.46 -23.88 4.17
CA HIS A 1143 -23.27 -22.75 3.75
C HIS A 1143 -23.04 -22.37 2.26
N VAL A 1144 -24.11 -21.96 1.55
CA VAL A 1144 -24.16 -21.53 0.13
C VAL A 1144 -24.15 -22.68 -0.90
N ASP A 1145 -23.73 -23.90 -0.54
CA ASP A 1145 -23.67 -25.00 -1.51
C ASP A 1145 -25.05 -25.43 -2.05
N GLU A 1146 -26.16 -25.15 -1.34
CA GLU A 1146 -27.52 -25.46 -1.82
C GLU A 1146 -27.95 -24.58 -3.00
N LEU A 1147 -27.38 -23.37 -3.14
CA LEU A 1147 -27.78 -22.44 -4.19
C LEU A 1147 -27.46 -22.96 -5.60
N PHE A 1148 -26.44 -23.81 -5.74
CA PHE A 1148 -26.06 -24.43 -7.03
C PHE A 1148 -27.08 -25.46 -7.54
N TYR A 1149 -28.03 -25.88 -6.70
CA TYR A 1149 -29.16 -26.75 -7.06
C TYR A 1149 -30.41 -25.93 -7.45
N ILE A 1150 -30.57 -24.74 -6.87
CA ILE A 1150 -31.67 -23.81 -7.18
C ILE A 1150 -31.36 -23.01 -8.46
N PHE A 1151 -30.10 -22.59 -8.65
CA PHE A 1151 -29.66 -21.80 -9.79
C PHE A 1151 -28.71 -22.60 -10.69
N SER A 1152 -29.11 -22.79 -11.94
CA SER A 1152 -28.32 -23.52 -12.95
C SER A 1152 -26.97 -22.86 -13.21
N SER A 1153 -25.90 -23.66 -13.28
CA SER A 1153 -24.57 -23.21 -13.69
C SER A 1153 -24.02 -24.08 -14.83
N ASN A 1154 -23.27 -23.46 -15.76
CA ASN A 1154 -22.70 -24.13 -16.94
C ASN A 1154 -21.62 -25.19 -16.62
N LEU A 1155 -21.37 -25.52 -15.35
CA LEU A 1155 -20.21 -26.30 -14.93
C LEU A 1155 -20.39 -27.81 -15.13
N LYS A 1156 -21.57 -28.39 -14.82
CA LYS A 1156 -21.89 -29.81 -15.00
C LYS A 1156 -23.38 -30.05 -15.24
N ARG A 1157 -23.72 -30.70 -16.36
CA ARG A 1157 -25.11 -31.00 -16.75
C ARG A 1157 -25.66 -32.24 -16.05
N ASP A 1158 -24.87 -33.31 -16.06
CA ASP A 1158 -25.23 -34.68 -15.66
C ASP A 1158 -25.73 -34.80 -14.21
N THR A 1159 -25.45 -33.81 -13.36
CA THR A 1159 -25.89 -33.78 -11.95
C THR A 1159 -27.33 -33.30 -11.82
N TYR A 1160 -27.73 -32.30 -12.61
CA TYR A 1160 -29.11 -31.79 -12.64
C TYR A 1160 -30.09 -32.85 -13.19
N GLU A 1161 -29.62 -33.73 -14.08
CA GLU A 1161 -30.41 -34.83 -14.65
C GLU A 1161 -30.65 -35.99 -13.65
N LYS A 1162 -29.95 -36.02 -12.49
CA LYS A 1162 -30.14 -37.02 -11.42
C LYS A 1162 -31.15 -36.61 -10.35
N HIS A 1163 -31.32 -35.30 -10.13
CA HIS A 1163 -32.21 -34.72 -9.10
C HIS A 1163 -33.17 -33.66 -9.68
N PRO A 1164 -33.96 -34.00 -10.72
CA PRO A 1164 -34.87 -33.04 -11.37
C PRO A 1164 -35.96 -32.51 -10.43
N GLU A 1165 -36.30 -33.24 -9.36
CA GLU A 1165 -37.30 -32.85 -8.35
C GLU A 1165 -36.85 -31.65 -7.49
N LEU A 1166 -35.54 -31.43 -7.34
CA LEU A 1166 -34.96 -30.32 -6.58
C LEU A 1166 -34.60 -29.10 -7.45
N HIS A 1167 -34.55 -29.25 -8.77
CA HIS A 1167 -34.09 -28.22 -9.69
C HIS A 1167 -35.21 -27.22 -10.01
N ASN A 1168 -34.98 -25.93 -9.73
CA ASN A 1168 -35.93 -24.82 -9.95
C ASN A 1168 -37.33 -24.97 -9.28
N ASN A 1169 -37.55 -25.93 -8.38
CA ASN A 1169 -38.85 -26.18 -7.74
C ASN A 1169 -38.80 -26.05 -6.20
N PRO A 1170 -39.04 -24.85 -5.63
CA PRO A 1170 -39.11 -24.66 -4.18
C PRO A 1170 -40.50 -24.99 -3.58
N THR A 1171 -41.38 -25.69 -4.30
CA THR A 1171 -42.81 -25.78 -3.95
C THR A 1171 -43.08 -26.91 -2.94
N PRO A 1172 -43.69 -26.63 -1.77
CA PRO A 1172 -44.05 -27.64 -0.79
C PRO A 1172 -45.39 -28.30 -1.16
N ASP A 1173 -45.40 -29.03 -2.28
CA ASP A 1173 -46.54 -29.81 -2.76
C ASP A 1173 -46.15 -31.29 -3.04
N ASN A 1174 -47.09 -32.05 -3.60
CA ASN A 1174 -46.90 -33.49 -3.85
C ASN A 1174 -45.98 -33.81 -5.05
N SER A 1175 -45.45 -32.82 -5.77
CA SER A 1175 -44.49 -33.05 -6.87
C SER A 1175 -43.14 -33.59 -6.38
N LEU A 1176 -42.79 -33.32 -5.12
CA LEU A 1176 -41.55 -33.77 -4.48
C LEU A 1176 -41.54 -35.27 -4.08
N GLY A 1177 -42.60 -36.02 -4.37
CA GLY A 1177 -42.73 -37.44 -4.02
C GLY A 1177 -42.92 -37.74 -2.51
N VAL A 1178 -42.65 -36.76 -1.64
CA VAL A 1178 -42.85 -36.81 -0.18
C VAL A 1178 -43.80 -35.70 0.26
N THR A 1179 -44.76 -36.01 1.15
CA THR A 1179 -45.64 -35.00 1.75
C THR A 1179 -44.87 -34.17 2.78
N TRP A 1180 -44.36 -33.01 2.36
CA TRP A 1180 -43.74 -32.05 3.27
C TRP A 1180 -44.76 -31.62 4.33
N THR A 1181 -44.53 -32.04 5.58
CA THR A 1181 -45.43 -31.70 6.70
C THR A 1181 -45.08 -30.31 7.23
N PRO A 1182 -46.06 -29.40 7.46
CA PRO A 1182 -45.80 -28.11 8.08
C PRO A 1182 -45.12 -28.23 9.45
N TYR A 1183 -44.24 -27.29 9.73
CA TYR A 1183 -43.51 -27.17 10.99
C TYR A 1183 -44.45 -26.89 12.17
N SER A 1184 -44.22 -27.57 13.29
CA SER A 1184 -44.83 -27.25 14.59
C SER A 1184 -43.75 -27.06 15.65
N ALA A 1185 -43.87 -26.01 16.47
CA ALA A 1185 -42.90 -25.74 17.53
C ALA A 1185 -42.71 -26.91 18.53
N THR A 1186 -43.71 -27.79 18.67
CA THR A 1186 -43.66 -28.95 19.59
C THR A 1186 -43.03 -30.20 19.00
N ARG A 1187 -43.06 -30.41 17.68
CA ARG A 1187 -42.47 -31.61 17.03
C ARG A 1187 -41.26 -31.31 16.15
N LYS A 1188 -41.06 -30.04 15.79
CA LYS A 1188 -39.96 -29.46 14.99
C LYS A 1188 -39.64 -30.29 13.73
N GLU A 1189 -40.67 -30.56 12.94
CA GLU A 1189 -40.60 -31.33 11.69
C GLU A 1189 -39.84 -30.57 10.60
N TYR A 1190 -39.03 -31.28 9.82
CA TYR A 1190 -38.31 -30.68 8.69
C TYR A 1190 -38.22 -31.66 7.52
N LEU A 1191 -38.15 -31.14 6.30
CA LEU A 1191 -37.77 -31.91 5.13
C LEU A 1191 -36.25 -32.08 5.13
N GLN A 1192 -35.78 -33.32 5.30
CA GLN A 1192 -34.40 -33.68 5.03
C GLN A 1192 -34.21 -33.78 3.51
N ILE A 1193 -33.42 -32.87 2.96
CA ILE A 1193 -32.99 -32.89 1.57
C ILE A 1193 -31.62 -33.55 1.55
N GLY A 1194 -31.57 -34.84 1.22
CA GLY A 1194 -30.33 -35.60 1.05
C GLY A 1194 -30.38 -36.37 -0.27
N ASN A 1195 -29.69 -37.51 -0.35
CA ASN A 1195 -29.80 -38.43 -1.50
C ASN A 1195 -31.23 -38.94 -1.74
N GLU A 1196 -32.06 -38.93 -0.69
CA GLU A 1196 -33.51 -39.16 -0.73
C GLU A 1196 -34.21 -38.05 0.07
N LEU A 1197 -35.46 -37.71 -0.31
CA LEU A 1197 -36.27 -36.72 0.38
C LEU A 1197 -37.12 -37.37 1.46
N SER A 1198 -36.97 -36.94 2.72
CA SER A 1198 -37.66 -37.56 3.86
C SER A 1198 -38.04 -36.58 4.97
N MET A 1199 -39.08 -36.87 5.75
CA MET A 1199 -39.50 -36.03 6.87
C MET A 1199 -38.77 -36.40 8.17
N GLY A 1200 -37.86 -35.53 8.62
CA GLY A 1200 -37.20 -35.61 9.91
C GLY A 1200 -37.92 -34.84 11.01
N ARG A 1201 -37.43 -34.95 12.25
CA ARG A 1201 -37.87 -34.17 13.41
C ARG A 1201 -36.68 -33.80 14.30
N ASN A 1202 -36.57 -32.52 14.67
CA ASN A 1202 -35.66 -32.01 15.71
C ASN A 1202 -34.21 -32.51 15.60
N ALA A 1203 -33.57 -32.29 14.44
CA ALA A 1203 -32.29 -32.92 14.08
C ALA A 1203 -31.19 -32.73 15.13
N GLU A 1204 -30.99 -31.48 15.56
CA GLU A 1204 -29.85 -31.09 16.39
C GLU A 1204 -30.19 -31.09 17.90
N LYS A 1205 -31.20 -31.89 18.32
CA LYS A 1205 -31.85 -31.80 19.65
C LYS A 1205 -30.91 -31.53 20.82
N THR A 1206 -29.81 -32.29 20.96
CA THR A 1206 -28.88 -32.15 22.08
C THR A 1206 -28.19 -30.79 22.13
N ARG A 1207 -27.89 -30.21 20.95
CA ARG A 1207 -27.28 -28.88 20.78
C ARG A 1207 -28.31 -27.78 21.04
N LEU A 1208 -29.52 -27.94 20.49
CA LEU A 1208 -30.65 -27.06 20.75
C LEU A 1208 -31.01 -27.01 22.24
N ASP A 1209 -31.11 -28.17 22.92
CA ASP A 1209 -31.33 -28.26 24.36
C ASP A 1209 -30.22 -27.58 25.17
N PHE A 1210 -28.97 -27.59 24.71
CA PHE A 1210 -27.84 -26.90 25.36
C PHE A 1210 -27.96 -25.38 25.21
N TRP A 1211 -28.05 -24.90 23.97
CA TRP A 1211 -28.14 -23.46 23.69
C TRP A 1211 -29.40 -22.85 24.30
N ASP A 1212 -30.56 -23.48 24.18
CA ASP A 1212 -31.82 -22.95 24.72
C ASP A 1212 -31.76 -22.67 26.22
N ARG A 1213 -30.96 -23.42 26.99
CA ARG A 1213 -30.66 -23.10 28.40
C ARG A 1213 -29.86 -21.82 28.53
N LEU A 1214 -28.77 -21.63 27.77
CA LEU A 1214 -28.00 -20.39 27.78
C LEU A 1214 -28.84 -19.17 27.34
N TYR A 1215 -29.65 -19.31 26.29
CA TYR A 1215 -30.61 -18.29 25.86
C TYR A 1215 -31.62 -17.96 26.98
N THR A 1216 -32.21 -18.98 27.63
CA THR A 1216 -33.18 -18.80 28.72
C THR A 1216 -32.54 -18.16 29.97
N GLU A 1217 -31.33 -18.58 30.35
CA GLU A 1217 -30.58 -18.01 31.48
C GLU A 1217 -30.15 -16.55 31.22
N ALA A 1218 -29.95 -16.17 29.95
CA ALA A 1218 -29.75 -14.78 29.52
C ALA A 1218 -31.06 -13.97 29.36
N GLY A 1219 -32.21 -14.56 29.71
CA GLY A 1219 -33.52 -13.89 29.68
C GLY A 1219 -34.18 -13.80 28.30
N LEU A 1220 -33.76 -14.62 27.33
CA LEU A 1220 -34.38 -14.71 26.00
C LEU A 1220 -35.40 -15.87 25.95
N PRO A 1221 -36.45 -15.81 25.10
CA PRO A 1221 -37.50 -16.83 25.10
C PRO A 1221 -36.98 -18.23 24.73
N SER A 1222 -37.44 -19.23 25.48
CA SER A 1222 -37.17 -20.65 25.23
C SER A 1222 -37.96 -21.17 24.01
N ILE A 1223 -37.30 -22.00 23.21
CA ILE A 1223 -37.86 -22.77 22.09
C ILE A 1223 -37.94 -24.28 22.37
N VAL A 1224 -37.45 -24.75 23.52
CA VAL A 1224 -37.56 -26.15 23.95
C VAL A 1224 -38.67 -26.35 24.99
N LYS A 1225 -38.91 -25.37 25.87
CA LYS A 1225 -39.98 -25.40 26.89
C LYS A 1225 -41.15 -24.50 26.47
N SER A 1226 -41.92 -24.95 25.49
CA SER A 1226 -43.05 -24.20 24.94
C SER A 1226 -44.24 -24.10 25.92
N ASN A 1227 -44.22 -23.08 26.79
CA ASN A 1227 -45.39 -22.55 27.50
C ASN A 1227 -45.68 -21.10 27.01
N LEU A 1228 -45.90 -20.95 25.69
CA LEU A 1228 -46.13 -19.70 24.93
C LEU A 1228 -47.26 -19.84 23.88
#